data_AF-A0A2M7VDL8-F1
#
_entry.id   AF-A0A2M7VDL8-F1
#
_cell.length_a   1.000
_cell.length_b   1.000
_cell.length_c   1.000
_cell.angle_alpha   90.00
_cell.angle_beta   90.00
_cell.angle_gamma   90.00
#
_symmetry.space_group_name_H-M   'P 1'
#
loop_
_entity.id
_entity.type
_entity.pdbx_description
1 polymer ?
#
loop_
_entity_poly.entity_id
_entity_poly.type
_entity_poly.pdbx_seq_one_letter_code
_entity_poly.pdbx_strand_id
1 'polypeptide(L)'
;MKLKLNKNRIYYTASILTIAIIVVVGIVYLIRKPESAAAWFNDDWYYRQSVPITNGGSALTDYQIAITLDTATLITAGKMQSDCDDIRFTDAQGNVLSYWIEENNPGCNSATTKICTKASSVPAGSSTIYLYYGNQSASNAQNGNNVFTFFDDFSINLSKWINPTGCAATITSGVMQISSSTGCDSTPVYVNSLSLSDATGYIMEFRGKFSSGGGGRLQTYQRYRPSNGHSGRFWTSGINTTAYQEWTGSFGGTTNVGANNMAADTWYNVKVQVKDSNNTYYVNGTSIGSTTSTASLSPLTDLSIGLGQYSTTVQYDNARLRKYAATEPTIGSLGTEEKGAAPVAYWRFDEGYGTTTQDNTTNNNDLTLNSLAWNNEDKCLAGKCVSTDADGDYAASASSPTFNTYNELTYNVWVKFNAAYTSSASYRWPIIMSNSNGGTHTGYGLRTQIFPDQNGNYNTIYFEWGRSPCDGTSYTSITVANNTIDNLWHMYTVTYDGTTVKAYLDGNYIRQVTQAGGFCNVGANVMKIGERSSGSPNMALDNFKIYNYARTATQVNQDYSSGKAGVGSESAANVAMGASNQKWMSDGLVGYWPMDETSWTNDCSTATVLDASGNSNTGKSCPVTTGSTGGVIGKYGNGGSFDGINDEISITDSNSLDFNNVDFSLSFWIKIGELVNTAGIIAKNPNSNAGSSNYAIWKWQDDIDLYVGTGTPGQYDNVRVNNLTQNEWVYITATFEAATSTMKIYKNSVLQQTKVTAIDPGANSGVLGFASLGGGNYFNGQLDELRIYNRALSNAEVTKLYEWAPGPARYWTLDENTGTTAYDSSGNNNSATSNGTIGWALGKRGSSLNLSTGAAANNVYSAGGNNLANTGALTLEAWVNPASYGSEEMTVIQNTYYLSVYNNGSINCYWYGTTPAGYHSSGAGTVPLNQWTHITCAWDGSNIRLYTNGILKNTIAVTGDGNDPGGINIGAENTTRQFRGRIDDVKIYNYARTAKQIQEDMNGGIAGPVAYWPMEEGQGGSVLDSTGYSSTGTLTIGATGTQTTVVQARQNGATGKFGKSLNFDGTDDYAGCGTTLGGSTATPKDFS
;
A
#
# COMPACT_ATOMS: atom_id res chain seq x y z
N MET A 1 -47.22 33.02 -53.79
CA MET A 1 -46.97 33.14 -52.33
C MET A 1 -45.61 32.51 -52.03
N LYS A 2 -44.52 33.30 -52.01
CA LYS A 2 -43.15 32.78 -51.76
C LYS A 2 -42.87 32.91 -50.26
N LEU A 3 -42.88 31.80 -49.53
CA LEU A 3 -42.47 31.74 -48.13
C LEU A 3 -40.98 32.09 -48.00
N LYS A 4 -40.68 33.29 -47.50
CA LYS A 4 -39.34 33.64 -47.01
C LYS A 4 -39.11 32.90 -45.69
N LEU A 5 -38.47 31.74 -45.74
CA LEU A 5 -37.95 31.06 -44.55
C LEU A 5 -36.79 31.88 -43.98
N ASN A 6 -36.93 32.26 -42.71
CA ASN A 6 -36.01 33.12 -41.98
C ASN A 6 -34.73 32.33 -41.64
N LYS A 7 -33.59 32.70 -42.24
CA LYS A 7 -32.29 32.02 -42.10
C LYS A 7 -31.88 31.79 -40.65
N ASN A 8 -32.25 32.69 -39.74
CA ASN A 8 -31.92 32.56 -38.32
C ASN A 8 -32.58 31.36 -37.65
N ARG A 9 -33.81 30.98 -38.04
CA ARG A 9 -34.47 29.78 -37.48
C ARG A 9 -33.76 28.48 -37.88
N ILE A 10 -33.18 28.43 -39.08
CA ILE A 10 -32.45 27.25 -39.59
C ILE A 10 -31.17 27.02 -38.77
N TYR A 11 -30.42 28.08 -38.44
CA TYR A 11 -29.22 27.98 -37.62
C TYR A 11 -29.51 27.56 -36.18
N TYR A 12 -30.58 28.06 -35.56
CA TYR A 12 -30.99 27.64 -34.22
C TYR A 12 -31.43 26.16 -34.19
N THR A 13 -32.22 25.71 -35.16
CA THR A 13 -32.60 24.30 -35.24
C THR A 13 -31.43 23.37 -35.56
N ALA A 14 -30.47 23.82 -36.40
CA ALA A 14 -29.26 23.04 -36.68
C ALA A 14 -28.37 22.92 -35.43
N SER A 15 -28.18 24.01 -34.69
CA SER A 15 -27.36 24.04 -33.47
C SER A 15 -27.96 23.15 -32.36
N ILE A 16 -29.29 23.17 -32.19
CA ILE A 16 -29.98 22.29 -31.25
C ILE A 16 -29.87 20.82 -31.67
N LEU A 17 -29.96 20.52 -32.98
CA LEU A 17 -29.76 19.16 -33.47
C LEU A 17 -28.31 18.69 -33.26
N THR A 18 -27.32 19.55 -33.49
CA THR A 18 -25.90 19.21 -33.28
C THR A 18 -25.60 18.98 -31.80
N ILE A 19 -26.15 19.80 -30.90
CA ILE A 19 -26.01 19.60 -29.45
C ILE A 19 -26.73 18.31 -29.02
N ALA A 20 -27.93 18.03 -29.54
CA ALA A 20 -28.64 16.79 -29.25
C ALA A 20 -27.87 15.56 -29.74
N ILE A 21 -27.23 15.64 -30.92
CA ILE A 21 -26.38 14.57 -31.45
C ILE A 21 -25.10 14.43 -30.61
N ILE A 22 -24.45 15.51 -30.19
CA ILE A 22 -23.27 15.47 -29.32
C ILE A 22 -23.62 14.90 -27.94
N VAL A 23 -24.78 15.24 -27.39
CA VAL A 23 -25.27 14.69 -26.13
C VAL A 23 -25.60 13.22 -26.27
N VAL A 24 -26.26 12.80 -27.36
CA VAL A 24 -26.54 11.38 -27.61
C VAL A 24 -25.26 10.59 -27.89
N VAL A 25 -24.30 11.13 -28.64
CA VAL A 25 -22.99 10.51 -28.87
C VAL A 25 -22.17 10.47 -27.58
N GLY A 26 -22.24 11.52 -26.74
CA GLY A 26 -21.62 11.56 -25.42
C GLY A 26 -22.24 10.55 -24.46
N ILE A 27 -23.56 10.40 -24.47
CA ILE A 27 -24.29 9.38 -23.68
C ILE A 27 -23.96 7.98 -24.22
N VAL A 28 -23.90 7.77 -25.54
CA VAL A 28 -23.49 6.49 -26.14
C VAL A 28 -22.02 6.18 -25.83
N TYR A 29 -21.14 7.18 -25.80
CA TYR A 29 -19.73 7.04 -25.42
C TYR A 29 -19.57 6.72 -23.92
N LEU A 30 -20.38 7.34 -23.06
CA LEU A 30 -20.43 7.05 -21.62
C LEU A 30 -21.01 5.65 -21.32
N ILE A 31 -21.95 5.17 -22.13
CA ILE A 31 -22.54 3.83 -22.00
C ILE A 31 -21.65 2.74 -22.62
N ARG A 32 -20.73 3.11 -23.54
CA ARG A 32 -19.85 2.17 -24.27
C ARG A 32 -18.38 2.24 -23.91
N LYS A 33 -17.99 2.92 -22.84
CA LYS A 33 -16.60 2.84 -22.36
C LYS A 33 -16.30 1.36 -22.09
N PRO A 34 -15.38 0.70 -22.82
CA PRO A 34 -14.93 -0.61 -22.39
C PRO A 34 -14.33 -0.41 -21.00
N GLU A 35 -14.73 -1.24 -20.03
CA GLU A 35 -14.08 -1.25 -18.72
C GLU A 35 -12.57 -1.31 -18.97
N SER A 36 -11.85 -0.31 -18.46
CA SER A 36 -10.39 -0.38 -18.41
C SER A 36 -10.04 -1.71 -17.77
N ALA A 37 -9.20 -2.51 -18.41
CA ALA A 37 -8.73 -3.74 -17.79
C ALA A 37 -8.13 -3.40 -16.42
N ALA A 38 -8.41 -4.25 -15.42
CA ALA A 38 -7.85 -4.05 -14.08
C ALA A 38 -6.32 -3.98 -14.18
N ALA A 39 -5.69 -3.15 -13.36
CA ALA A 39 -4.24 -3.26 -13.16
C ALA A 39 -3.91 -4.68 -12.66
N TRP A 40 -2.70 -5.17 -12.96
CA TRP A 40 -2.24 -6.46 -12.46
C TRP A 40 -2.18 -6.41 -10.93
N PHE A 41 -2.84 -7.32 -10.22
CA PHE A 41 -3.02 -7.18 -8.77
C PHE A 41 -1.74 -7.48 -7.97
N ASN A 42 -0.89 -8.37 -8.49
CA ASN A 42 0.34 -8.81 -7.84
C ASN A 42 1.30 -9.44 -8.88
N ASP A 43 2.55 -8.98 -8.91
CA ASP A 43 3.54 -9.37 -9.92
C ASP A 43 4.10 -10.80 -9.77
N ASP A 44 3.87 -11.46 -8.63
CA ASP A 44 4.24 -12.87 -8.40
C ASP A 44 3.33 -13.84 -9.19
N TRP A 45 2.26 -13.34 -9.79
CA TRP A 45 1.30 -14.11 -10.58
C TRP A 45 1.60 -13.98 -12.07
N TYR A 46 1.97 -15.09 -12.71
CA TYR A 46 2.49 -15.10 -14.07
C TYR A 46 1.42 -15.09 -15.16
N TYR A 47 0.19 -15.47 -14.86
CA TYR A 47 -0.89 -15.53 -15.83
C TYR A 47 -2.17 -14.95 -15.27
N ARG A 48 -2.98 -14.32 -16.13
CA ARG A 48 -4.37 -14.01 -15.83
C ARG A 48 -5.27 -14.18 -17.04
N GLN A 49 -6.55 -14.43 -16.81
CA GLN A 49 -7.61 -14.43 -17.81
C GLN A 49 -8.80 -13.63 -17.30
N SER A 50 -9.47 -12.91 -18.20
CA SER A 50 -10.78 -12.33 -17.88
C SER A 50 -11.86 -13.41 -17.85
N VAL A 51 -12.77 -13.29 -16.90
CA VAL A 51 -13.94 -14.16 -16.72
C VAL A 51 -15.18 -13.29 -16.96
N PRO A 52 -15.73 -13.30 -18.19
CA PRO A 52 -16.91 -12.51 -18.51
C PRO A 52 -18.16 -13.12 -17.88
N ILE A 53 -18.93 -12.29 -17.19
CA ILE A 53 -20.16 -12.65 -16.50
C ILE A 53 -21.33 -11.93 -17.17
N THR A 54 -22.39 -12.66 -17.50
CA THR A 54 -23.65 -12.11 -17.99
C THR A 54 -24.77 -12.37 -17.00
N ASN A 55 -25.35 -11.31 -16.45
CA ASN A 55 -26.52 -11.38 -15.57
C ASN A 55 -27.77 -10.90 -16.32
N GLY A 56 -28.63 -11.86 -16.69
CA GLY A 56 -29.90 -11.58 -17.36
C GLY A 56 -31.04 -11.13 -16.42
N GLY A 57 -30.79 -11.08 -15.10
CA GLY A 57 -31.74 -10.67 -14.08
C GLY A 57 -31.50 -9.25 -13.55
N SER A 58 -32.02 -8.98 -12.35
CA SER A 58 -31.71 -7.77 -11.59
C SER A 58 -30.27 -7.81 -11.06
N ALA A 59 -29.71 -6.63 -10.76
CA ALA A 59 -28.40 -6.54 -10.11
C ALA A 59 -28.38 -7.34 -8.79
N LEU A 60 -27.29 -8.06 -8.55
CA LEU A 60 -27.08 -8.89 -7.37
C LEU A 60 -25.92 -8.33 -6.55
N THR A 61 -26.00 -8.45 -5.22
CA THR A 61 -24.94 -8.03 -4.30
C THR A 61 -24.50 -9.20 -3.42
N ASP A 62 -23.20 -9.26 -3.12
CA ASP A 62 -22.59 -10.33 -2.34
C ASP A 62 -22.98 -11.72 -2.86
N TYR A 63 -22.89 -11.90 -4.18
CA TYR A 63 -23.44 -13.06 -4.89
C TYR A 63 -22.34 -14.03 -5.31
N GLN A 64 -22.62 -15.32 -5.17
CA GLN A 64 -21.72 -16.41 -5.52
C GLN A 64 -21.79 -16.72 -7.01
N ILE A 65 -20.64 -16.80 -7.65
CA ILE A 65 -20.48 -17.08 -9.09
C ILE A 65 -19.73 -18.39 -9.24
N ALA A 66 -20.31 -19.33 -9.99
CA ALA A 66 -19.71 -20.63 -10.28
C ALA A 66 -18.94 -20.60 -11.61
N ILE A 67 -17.68 -21.01 -11.56
CA ILE A 67 -16.72 -21.02 -12.67
C ILE A 67 -16.26 -22.46 -12.89
N THR A 68 -16.09 -22.84 -14.15
CA THR A 68 -15.52 -24.14 -14.53
C THR A 68 -14.20 -23.92 -15.24
N LEU A 69 -13.13 -24.52 -14.73
CA LEU A 69 -11.77 -24.34 -15.25
C LEU A 69 -11.13 -25.70 -15.55
N ASP A 70 -10.42 -25.78 -16.68
CA ASP A 70 -9.58 -26.92 -17.02
C ASP A 70 -8.19 -26.76 -16.37
N THR A 71 -8.12 -27.08 -15.07
CA THR A 71 -6.86 -27.01 -14.32
C THR A 71 -5.90 -28.12 -14.74
N ALA A 72 -6.40 -29.28 -15.19
CA ALA A 72 -5.58 -30.40 -15.64
C ALA A 72 -4.66 -30.02 -16.82
N THR A 73 -5.20 -29.30 -17.81
CA THR A 73 -4.41 -28.81 -18.95
C THR A 73 -3.37 -27.76 -18.51
N LEU A 74 -3.73 -26.84 -17.61
CA LEU A 74 -2.83 -25.82 -17.10
C LEU A 74 -1.68 -26.41 -16.27
N ILE A 75 -1.98 -27.40 -15.42
CA ILE A 75 -1.01 -28.14 -14.60
C ILE A 75 -0.07 -28.95 -15.51
N THR A 76 -0.61 -29.66 -16.50
CA THR A 76 0.20 -30.42 -17.47
C THR A 76 1.14 -29.51 -18.28
N ALA A 77 0.70 -28.29 -18.56
CA ALA A 77 1.52 -27.26 -19.22
C ALA A 77 2.53 -26.57 -18.26
N GLY A 78 2.58 -26.94 -16.98
CA GLY A 78 3.46 -26.35 -15.98
C GLY A 78 3.09 -24.93 -15.55
N LYS A 79 1.87 -24.48 -15.86
CA LYS A 79 1.40 -23.11 -15.58
C LYS A 79 0.67 -22.95 -14.26
N MET A 80 0.38 -24.04 -13.55
CA MET A 80 -0.38 -24.06 -12.31
C MET A 80 0.19 -25.13 -11.37
N GLN A 81 0.12 -24.93 -10.06
CA GLN A 81 0.53 -25.92 -9.07
C GLN A 81 -0.40 -27.14 -9.11
N SER A 82 0.11 -28.32 -8.75
CA SER A 82 -0.66 -29.58 -8.80
C SER A 82 -1.87 -29.63 -7.85
N ASP A 83 -1.90 -28.75 -6.85
CA ASP A 83 -2.95 -28.59 -5.84
C ASP A 83 -3.81 -27.34 -6.05
N CYS A 84 -3.53 -26.54 -7.10
CA CYS A 84 -4.25 -25.31 -7.42
C CYS A 84 -4.18 -24.22 -6.32
N ASP A 85 -3.21 -24.30 -5.41
CA ASP A 85 -3.00 -23.28 -4.37
C ASP A 85 -2.70 -21.90 -4.97
N ASP A 86 -2.20 -21.89 -6.21
CA ASP A 86 -1.97 -20.72 -7.04
C ASP A 86 -3.18 -20.36 -7.92
N ILE A 87 -4.37 -20.25 -7.33
CA ILE A 87 -5.54 -19.59 -7.94
C ILE A 87 -5.92 -18.33 -7.17
N ARG A 88 -6.11 -17.18 -7.84
CA ARG A 88 -6.74 -15.99 -7.23
C ARG A 88 -7.77 -15.37 -8.16
N PHE A 89 -8.77 -14.73 -7.56
CA PHE A 89 -9.77 -13.94 -8.29
C PHE A 89 -9.70 -12.48 -7.86
N THR A 90 -9.91 -11.56 -8.80
CA THR A 90 -10.14 -10.15 -8.48
C THR A 90 -11.35 -9.59 -9.20
N ASP A 91 -11.97 -8.55 -8.65
CA ASP A 91 -12.90 -7.71 -9.41
C ASP A 91 -12.18 -6.88 -10.48
N ALA A 92 -12.95 -6.08 -11.22
CA ALA A 92 -12.43 -5.20 -12.27
C ALA A 92 -11.57 -4.03 -11.73
N GLN A 93 -11.55 -3.81 -10.42
CA GLN A 93 -10.72 -2.80 -9.75
C GLN A 93 -9.45 -3.40 -9.14
N GLY A 94 -9.28 -4.72 -9.20
CA GLY A 94 -8.12 -5.43 -8.65
C GLY A 94 -8.29 -5.87 -7.19
N ASN A 95 -9.47 -5.74 -6.59
CA ASN A 95 -9.70 -6.22 -5.22
C ASN A 95 -9.82 -7.75 -5.22
N VAL A 96 -9.12 -8.41 -4.30
CA VAL A 96 -9.12 -9.87 -4.19
C VAL A 96 -10.48 -10.39 -3.71
N LEU A 97 -11.02 -11.38 -4.41
CA LEU A 97 -12.27 -12.05 -4.11
C LEU A 97 -12.03 -13.38 -3.41
N SER A 98 -12.87 -13.71 -2.43
CA SER A 98 -12.83 -15.03 -1.78
C SER A 98 -13.37 -16.09 -2.72
N TYR A 99 -12.73 -17.27 -2.71
CA TYR A 99 -13.10 -18.41 -3.56
C TYR A 99 -13.04 -19.74 -2.81
N TRP A 100 -13.67 -20.76 -3.39
CA TRP A 100 -13.70 -22.14 -2.91
C TRP A 100 -13.72 -23.10 -4.09
N ILE A 101 -12.83 -24.10 -4.08
CA ILE A 101 -12.78 -25.20 -5.06
C ILE A 101 -13.61 -26.36 -4.51
N GLU A 102 -14.50 -26.92 -5.32
CA GLU A 102 -15.28 -28.10 -4.93
C GLU A 102 -14.44 -29.37 -5.04
N GLU A 103 -13.60 -29.65 -4.04
CA GLU A 103 -12.58 -30.72 -4.06
C GLU A 103 -13.10 -32.12 -4.46
N ASN A 104 -14.39 -32.39 -4.25
CA ASN A 104 -15.01 -33.67 -4.54
C ASN A 104 -15.98 -33.67 -5.74
N ASN A 105 -15.99 -32.63 -6.59
CA ASN A 105 -17.01 -32.48 -7.65
C ASN A 105 -16.67 -31.59 -8.88
N PRO A 106 -15.71 -31.98 -9.74
CA PRO A 106 -14.39 -32.48 -9.42
C PRO A 106 -13.51 -31.35 -8.85
N GLY A 107 -12.58 -31.72 -7.95
CA GLY A 107 -11.59 -30.81 -7.38
C GLY A 107 -10.50 -30.39 -8.34
N CYS A 108 -9.39 -29.90 -7.78
CA CYS A 108 -8.20 -29.54 -8.55
C CYS A 108 -7.71 -30.70 -9.46
N ASN A 109 -6.96 -30.35 -10.51
CA ASN A 109 -6.42 -31.26 -11.51
C ASN A 109 -7.51 -32.00 -12.31
N SER A 110 -8.52 -31.24 -12.74
CA SER A 110 -9.62 -31.74 -13.56
C SER A 110 -9.96 -30.79 -14.70
N ALA A 111 -10.37 -31.35 -15.84
CA ALA A 111 -10.86 -30.61 -17.00
C ALA A 111 -12.14 -29.79 -16.72
N THR A 112 -12.81 -30.06 -15.60
CA THR A 112 -14.06 -29.40 -15.21
C THR A 112 -14.06 -28.95 -13.76
N THR A 113 -12.89 -28.56 -13.24
CA THR A 113 -12.73 -28.07 -11.85
C THR A 113 -13.75 -26.98 -11.55
N LYS A 114 -14.55 -27.17 -10.50
CA LYS A 114 -15.61 -26.23 -10.11
C LYS A 114 -15.11 -25.29 -9.04
N ILE A 115 -15.19 -23.99 -9.31
CA ILE A 115 -14.72 -22.94 -8.42
C ILE A 115 -15.86 -21.95 -8.19
N CYS A 116 -16.21 -21.71 -6.93
CA CYS A 116 -17.17 -20.68 -6.56
C CYS A 116 -16.42 -19.46 -6.01
N THR A 117 -16.72 -18.27 -6.53
CA THR A 117 -16.17 -16.99 -6.03
C THR A 117 -17.28 -16.03 -5.65
N LYS A 118 -17.08 -15.17 -4.66
CA LYS A 118 -18.10 -14.21 -4.22
C LYS A 118 -17.77 -12.81 -4.74
N ALA A 119 -18.62 -12.29 -5.61
CA ALA A 119 -18.55 -10.92 -6.10
C ALA A 119 -19.40 -10.00 -5.21
N SER A 120 -18.84 -8.85 -4.84
CA SER A 120 -19.54 -7.82 -4.07
C SER A 120 -20.73 -7.22 -4.84
N SER A 121 -20.61 -7.13 -6.17
CA SER A 121 -21.65 -6.64 -7.07
C SER A 121 -21.61 -7.37 -8.41
N VAL A 122 -22.77 -7.81 -8.89
CA VAL A 122 -22.99 -8.35 -10.25
C VAL A 122 -24.11 -7.53 -10.91
N PRO A 123 -23.77 -6.49 -11.69
CA PRO A 123 -24.76 -5.62 -12.31
C PRO A 123 -25.64 -6.40 -13.31
N ALA A 124 -26.82 -5.87 -13.63
CA ALA A 124 -27.62 -6.39 -14.74
C ALA A 124 -26.88 -6.12 -16.06
N GLY A 125 -26.82 -7.11 -16.95
CA GLY A 125 -26.03 -7.04 -18.18
C GLY A 125 -24.67 -7.74 -18.05
N SER A 126 -23.61 -7.13 -18.58
CA SER A 126 -22.26 -7.71 -18.61
C SER A 126 -21.36 -7.13 -17.52
N SER A 127 -20.52 -7.96 -16.93
CA SER A 127 -19.44 -7.58 -16.01
C SER A 127 -18.25 -8.53 -16.17
N THR A 128 -17.09 -8.17 -15.62
CA THR A 128 -15.87 -8.97 -15.73
C THR A 128 -15.18 -9.10 -14.38
N ILE A 129 -14.70 -10.30 -14.06
CA ILE A 129 -13.70 -10.53 -13.01
C ILE A 129 -12.45 -11.12 -13.63
N TYR A 130 -11.34 -11.17 -12.90
CA TYR A 130 -10.08 -11.74 -13.38
C TYR A 130 -9.70 -12.97 -12.57
N LEU A 131 -9.26 -14.02 -13.27
CA LEU A 131 -8.64 -15.23 -12.72
C LEU A 131 -7.12 -15.10 -12.90
N TYR A 132 -6.35 -15.30 -11.84
CA TYR A 132 -4.89 -15.33 -11.85
C TYR A 132 -4.38 -16.72 -11.49
N TYR A 133 -3.25 -17.13 -12.10
CA TYR A 133 -2.52 -18.38 -11.81
C TYR A 133 -1.03 -18.29 -12.15
N GLY A 134 -0.26 -19.31 -11.78
CA GLY A 134 1.17 -19.46 -12.12
C GLY A 134 2.16 -19.11 -11.03
N ASN A 135 1.71 -18.78 -9.82
CA ASN A 135 2.61 -18.50 -8.71
C ASN A 135 3.00 -19.80 -7.98
N GLN A 136 4.17 -20.35 -8.29
CA GLN A 136 4.67 -21.62 -7.71
C GLN A 136 4.96 -21.58 -6.20
N SER A 137 4.95 -20.39 -5.58
CA SER A 137 5.18 -20.21 -4.13
C SER A 137 3.89 -19.91 -3.35
N ALA A 138 2.76 -19.78 -4.05
CA ALA A 138 1.50 -19.44 -3.41
C ALA A 138 1.01 -20.58 -2.51
N SER A 139 0.56 -20.22 -1.30
CA SER A 139 -0.15 -21.12 -0.39
C SER A 139 -1.66 -21.05 -0.59
N ASN A 140 -2.37 -22.09 -0.15
CA ASN A 140 -3.83 -22.16 -0.15
C ASN A 140 -4.48 -20.89 0.45
N ALA A 141 -5.41 -20.29 -0.29
CA ALA A 141 -6.21 -19.15 0.15
C ALA A 141 -7.72 -19.38 0.01
N GLN A 142 -8.15 -20.62 -0.23
CA GLN A 142 -9.54 -20.99 -0.32
C GLN A 142 -10.26 -20.73 1.01
N ASN A 143 -11.48 -20.18 0.95
CA ASN A 143 -12.30 -19.93 2.14
C ASN A 143 -13.79 -19.98 1.82
N GLY A 144 -14.41 -21.15 1.99
CA GLY A 144 -15.84 -21.34 1.75
C GLY A 144 -16.75 -20.51 2.68
N ASN A 145 -16.31 -20.19 3.91
CA ASN A 145 -17.09 -19.35 4.84
C ASN A 145 -17.23 -17.91 4.35
N ASN A 146 -16.23 -17.39 3.62
CA ASN A 146 -16.31 -16.06 3.03
C ASN A 146 -17.07 -16.06 1.70
N VAL A 147 -17.21 -17.21 1.04
CA VAL A 147 -17.93 -17.35 -0.23
C VAL A 147 -19.44 -17.50 0.00
N PHE A 148 -19.86 -18.40 0.89
CA PHE A 148 -21.26 -18.75 1.07
C PHE A 148 -21.87 -18.07 2.31
N THR A 149 -23.20 -17.97 2.37
CA THR A 149 -23.92 -17.46 3.56
C THR A 149 -23.73 -18.41 4.75
N PHE A 150 -23.63 -19.71 4.47
CA PHE A 150 -23.21 -20.74 5.41
C PHE A 150 -22.39 -21.76 4.64
N PHE A 151 -21.35 -22.31 5.26
CA PHE A 151 -20.49 -23.32 4.66
C PHE A 151 -19.92 -24.26 5.73
N ASP A 152 -19.91 -25.55 5.43
CA ASP A 152 -19.17 -26.56 6.18
C ASP A 152 -18.79 -27.72 5.25
N ASP A 153 -17.48 -27.98 5.13
CA ASP A 153 -16.93 -29.15 4.43
C ASP A 153 -16.66 -30.32 5.38
N PHE A 154 -16.94 -30.14 6.69
CA PHE A 154 -16.78 -31.15 7.72
C PHE A 154 -15.34 -31.69 7.89
N SER A 155 -14.35 -30.91 7.47
CA SER A 155 -12.93 -31.29 7.53
C SER A 155 -12.34 -31.27 8.95
N ILE A 156 -12.89 -30.48 9.87
CA ILE A 156 -12.30 -30.24 11.20
C ILE A 156 -13.19 -30.77 12.35
N ASN A 157 -14.35 -30.15 12.60
CA ASN A 157 -15.22 -30.46 13.74
C ASN A 157 -16.68 -30.03 13.49
N LEU A 158 -17.57 -30.25 14.46
CA LEU A 158 -19.00 -29.91 14.39
C LEU A 158 -19.37 -28.62 15.16
N SER A 159 -18.43 -27.70 15.43
CA SER A 159 -18.71 -26.51 16.27
C SER A 159 -19.82 -25.60 15.70
N LYS A 160 -20.03 -25.62 14.37
CA LYS A 160 -21.11 -24.90 13.70
C LYS A 160 -22.49 -25.55 13.89
N TRP A 161 -22.53 -26.75 14.44
CA TRP A 161 -23.71 -27.60 14.54
C TRP A 161 -24.03 -27.96 15.99
N ILE A 162 -25.27 -27.75 16.40
CA ILE A 162 -25.80 -28.31 17.63
C ILE A 162 -26.20 -29.76 17.37
N ASN A 163 -25.60 -30.67 18.16
CA ASN A 163 -26.01 -32.06 18.22
C ASN A 163 -27.03 -32.28 19.36
N PRO A 164 -28.33 -32.51 19.07
CA PRO A 164 -29.35 -32.64 20.10
C PRO A 164 -29.16 -33.88 20.98
N THR A 165 -29.64 -33.81 22.22
CA THR A 165 -29.68 -34.96 23.15
C THR A 165 -30.40 -36.16 22.52
N GLY A 166 -29.70 -37.29 22.35
CA GLY A 166 -30.22 -38.50 21.70
C GLY A 166 -29.78 -38.67 20.24
N CYS A 167 -29.15 -37.64 19.66
CA CYS A 167 -28.52 -37.71 18.35
C CYS A 167 -26.99 -37.87 18.46
N ALA A 168 -26.40 -38.72 17.60
CA ALA A 168 -24.98 -39.06 17.63
C ALA A 168 -24.33 -38.78 16.27
N ALA A 169 -23.97 -37.51 16.06
CA ALA A 169 -23.20 -37.06 14.92
C ALA A 169 -21.72 -36.88 15.26
N THR A 170 -20.84 -37.36 14.38
CA THR A 170 -19.38 -37.32 14.55
C THR A 170 -18.71 -37.01 13.22
N ILE A 171 -17.55 -36.35 13.24
CA ILE A 171 -16.70 -36.27 12.05
C ILE A 171 -15.91 -37.57 11.91
N THR A 172 -15.91 -38.16 10.73
CA THR A 172 -15.11 -39.35 10.41
C THR A 172 -14.57 -39.19 9.00
N SER A 173 -13.24 -39.18 8.84
CA SER A 173 -12.57 -39.03 7.55
C SER A 173 -13.02 -37.78 6.75
N GLY A 174 -13.19 -36.65 7.44
CA GLY A 174 -13.57 -35.37 6.80
C GLY A 174 -15.01 -35.27 6.35
N VAL A 175 -15.91 -36.16 6.82
CA VAL A 175 -17.35 -36.08 6.57
C VAL A 175 -18.12 -36.20 7.89
N MET A 176 -19.29 -35.57 7.97
CA MET A 176 -20.18 -35.78 9.11
C MET A 176 -20.94 -37.09 8.96
N GLN A 177 -20.79 -37.97 9.94
CA GLN A 177 -21.52 -39.22 10.03
C GLN A 177 -22.57 -39.13 11.14
N ILE A 178 -23.82 -39.41 10.81
CA ILE A 178 -24.93 -39.55 11.78
C ILE A 178 -25.26 -41.03 11.89
N SER A 179 -24.98 -41.63 13.05
CA SER A 179 -25.21 -43.05 13.31
C SER A 179 -26.69 -43.39 13.55
N SER A 180 -27.08 -44.67 13.47
CA SER A 180 -28.47 -45.16 13.56
C SER A 180 -29.09 -45.07 14.97
N SER A 181 -28.83 -44.01 15.75
CA SER A 181 -29.40 -43.82 17.09
C SER A 181 -30.87 -43.40 17.01
N THR A 182 -31.70 -43.93 17.90
CA THR A 182 -33.09 -43.50 18.09
C THR A 182 -33.09 -42.04 18.60
N GLY A 183 -33.44 -41.07 17.74
CA GLY A 183 -33.60 -39.66 18.11
C GLY A 183 -33.26 -38.62 17.02
N CYS A 184 -32.31 -38.89 16.13
CA CYS A 184 -31.91 -37.93 15.06
C CYS A 184 -32.95 -37.75 13.94
N ASP A 185 -34.02 -38.53 13.95
CA ASP A 185 -35.11 -38.46 12.98
C ASP A 185 -36.06 -37.30 13.29
N SER A 186 -36.39 -37.12 14.57
CA SER A 186 -37.31 -36.10 15.09
C SER A 186 -36.61 -34.80 15.46
N THR A 187 -35.34 -34.87 15.89
CA THR A 187 -34.49 -33.70 16.17
C THR A 187 -33.15 -33.84 15.44
N PRO A 188 -32.96 -33.18 14.28
CA PRO A 188 -31.76 -33.32 13.45
C PRO A 188 -30.58 -32.56 14.08
N VAL A 189 -29.37 -32.80 13.59
CA VAL A 189 -28.22 -31.93 13.84
C VAL A 189 -28.48 -30.61 13.13
N TYR A 190 -28.40 -29.47 13.80
CA TYR A 190 -28.79 -28.19 13.20
C TYR A 190 -27.78 -27.07 13.46
N VAL A 191 -27.75 -26.06 12.61
CA VAL A 191 -26.79 -24.95 12.70
C VAL A 191 -26.99 -24.14 13.99
N ASN A 192 -25.91 -23.88 14.73
CA ASN A 192 -25.95 -23.24 16.05
C ASN A 192 -26.55 -21.82 15.99
N SER A 193 -26.08 -21.01 15.03
CA SER A 193 -26.49 -19.62 14.85
C SER A 193 -26.44 -19.24 13.36
N LEU A 194 -27.60 -19.06 12.74
CA LEU A 194 -27.74 -18.54 11.39
C LEU A 194 -28.78 -17.42 11.38
N SER A 195 -28.33 -16.17 11.27
CA SER A 195 -29.20 -15.00 11.17
C SER A 195 -29.39 -14.64 9.70
N LEU A 196 -30.58 -14.86 9.16
CA LEU A 196 -30.94 -14.44 7.80
C LEU A 196 -31.87 -13.24 7.87
N SER A 197 -31.71 -12.30 6.93
CA SER A 197 -32.62 -11.14 6.81
C SER A 197 -34.04 -11.54 6.44
N ASP A 198 -34.19 -12.65 5.72
CA ASP A 198 -35.45 -13.16 5.18
C ASP A 198 -35.47 -14.69 5.24
N ALA A 199 -36.66 -15.27 5.37
CA ALA A 199 -36.84 -16.72 5.43
C ALA A 199 -36.83 -17.41 4.05
N THR A 200 -36.73 -16.64 2.96
CA THR A 200 -36.91 -17.08 1.56
C THR A 200 -35.81 -16.47 0.69
N GLY A 201 -35.65 -16.96 -0.54
CA GLY A 201 -34.63 -16.44 -1.45
C GLY A 201 -33.25 -17.06 -1.23
N TYR A 202 -33.21 -18.32 -0.79
CA TYR A 202 -31.96 -19.05 -0.57
C TYR A 202 -31.96 -20.43 -1.25
N ILE A 203 -30.76 -20.94 -1.49
CA ILE A 203 -30.49 -22.28 -2.01
C ILE A 203 -29.65 -23.01 -0.98
N MET A 204 -30.14 -24.17 -0.53
CA MET A 204 -29.43 -25.09 0.34
C MET A 204 -28.85 -26.23 -0.50
N GLU A 205 -27.59 -26.55 -0.27
CA GLU A 205 -26.89 -27.62 -0.98
C GLU A 205 -26.06 -28.46 0.00
N PHE A 206 -26.02 -29.77 -0.22
CA PHE A 206 -25.11 -30.67 0.48
C PHE A 206 -24.85 -31.93 -0.34
N ARG A 207 -23.80 -32.67 0.00
CA ARG A 207 -23.55 -34.03 -0.46
C ARG A 207 -23.99 -35.01 0.59
N GLY A 208 -24.78 -36.01 0.19
CA GLY A 208 -25.30 -37.05 1.08
C GLY A 208 -25.00 -38.44 0.55
N LYS A 209 -24.62 -39.35 1.44
CA LYS A 209 -24.48 -40.79 1.17
C LYS A 209 -25.33 -41.59 2.14
N PHE A 210 -26.24 -42.41 1.60
CA PHE A 210 -27.31 -43.07 2.34
C PHE A 210 -27.18 -44.59 2.25
N SER A 211 -27.25 -45.30 3.37
CA SER A 211 -27.15 -46.76 3.40
C SER A 211 -28.42 -47.47 2.91
N SER A 212 -28.30 -48.77 2.59
CA SER A 212 -29.41 -49.60 2.08
C SER A 212 -30.59 -49.68 3.06
N GLY A 213 -31.81 -49.46 2.57
CA GLY A 213 -33.03 -49.38 3.39
C GLY A 213 -33.12 -48.10 4.25
N GLY A 214 -32.18 -47.18 4.05
CA GLY A 214 -32.01 -45.94 4.78
C GLY A 214 -32.56 -44.70 4.10
N GLY A 215 -32.72 -43.63 4.86
CA GLY A 215 -32.95 -42.29 4.32
C GLY A 215 -32.23 -41.22 5.11
N GLY A 216 -31.82 -40.14 4.45
CA GLY A 216 -31.41 -38.91 5.11
C GLY A 216 -32.56 -37.94 5.22
N ARG A 217 -32.48 -37.01 6.17
CA ARG A 217 -33.43 -35.91 6.32
C ARG A 217 -32.70 -34.60 6.14
N LEU A 218 -33.22 -33.75 5.25
CA LEU A 218 -32.90 -32.33 5.22
C LEU A 218 -34.07 -31.59 5.85
N GLN A 219 -33.81 -30.90 6.95
CA GLN A 219 -34.84 -30.18 7.68
C GLN A 219 -34.51 -28.69 7.73
N THR A 220 -35.48 -27.84 7.39
CA THR A 220 -35.42 -26.43 7.76
C THR A 220 -36.27 -26.22 9.00
N TYR A 221 -35.65 -25.62 10.00
CA TYR A 221 -36.22 -25.45 11.33
C TYR A 221 -36.43 -23.96 11.60
N GLN A 222 -37.68 -23.55 11.83
CA GLN A 222 -37.98 -22.21 12.32
C GLN A 222 -38.18 -22.26 13.84
N ARG A 223 -37.33 -21.56 14.57
CA ARG A 223 -37.34 -21.53 16.04
C ARG A 223 -38.49 -20.64 16.52
N TYR A 224 -39.59 -21.23 17.02
CA TYR A 224 -40.63 -20.49 17.75
C TYR A 224 -40.42 -20.71 19.25
N ARG A 225 -40.25 -19.62 20.02
CA ARG A 225 -40.07 -19.65 21.49
C ARG A 225 -41.37 -19.25 22.20
N PRO A 226 -42.26 -20.19 22.58
CA PRO A 226 -43.17 -19.97 23.69
C PRO A 226 -42.52 -20.52 24.97
N SER A 227 -42.76 -19.83 26.07
CA SER A 227 -42.05 -19.91 27.34
C SER A 227 -42.12 -21.24 28.12
N ASN A 228 -42.59 -22.37 27.57
CA ASN A 228 -42.69 -23.64 28.32
C ASN A 228 -42.74 -24.93 27.46
N GLY A 229 -42.06 -25.00 26.31
CA GLY A 229 -41.91 -26.27 25.56
C GLY A 229 -41.91 -26.10 24.05
N HIS A 230 -40.88 -26.63 23.40
CA HIS A 230 -40.55 -26.45 21.99
C HIS A 230 -41.73 -26.78 21.05
N SER A 231 -42.18 -25.79 20.28
CA SER A 231 -43.15 -25.98 19.20
C SER A 231 -42.76 -25.10 18.01
N GLY A 232 -41.71 -25.50 17.29
CA GLY A 232 -41.31 -24.88 16.01
C GLY A 232 -42.19 -25.38 14.86
N ARG A 233 -42.43 -24.55 13.85
CA ARG A 233 -43.00 -25.03 12.58
C ARG A 233 -41.90 -25.79 11.84
N PHE A 234 -42.11 -27.08 11.62
CA PHE A 234 -41.17 -27.97 10.95
C PHE A 234 -41.46 -28.01 9.44
N TRP A 235 -40.43 -27.75 8.65
CA TRP A 235 -40.36 -28.14 7.24
C TRP A 235 -39.34 -29.27 7.16
N THR A 236 -39.80 -30.51 7.18
CA THR A 236 -38.89 -31.65 7.03
C THR A 236 -39.03 -32.22 5.64
N SER A 237 -37.93 -32.26 4.89
CA SER A 237 -37.85 -33.03 3.67
C SER A 237 -37.03 -34.30 3.91
N GLY A 238 -37.69 -35.44 3.77
CA GLY A 238 -37.07 -36.76 3.87
C GLY A 238 -36.62 -37.24 2.51
N ILE A 239 -35.36 -37.67 2.40
CA ILE A 239 -34.79 -38.33 1.22
C ILE A 239 -34.56 -39.77 1.61
N ASN A 240 -35.38 -40.69 1.14
CA ASN A 240 -35.07 -42.12 1.26
C ASN A 240 -34.75 -42.69 -0.12
N THR A 241 -34.28 -43.94 -0.16
CA THR A 241 -33.90 -44.63 -1.41
C THR A 241 -35.06 -44.88 -2.38
N THR A 242 -36.30 -44.49 -2.05
CA THR A 242 -37.50 -44.78 -2.85
C THR A 242 -38.44 -43.58 -3.11
N ALA A 243 -38.37 -42.49 -2.34
CA ALA A 243 -39.25 -41.31 -2.42
C ALA A 243 -38.66 -40.06 -1.72
N TYR A 244 -39.02 -38.88 -2.23
CA TYR A 244 -38.82 -37.60 -1.55
C TYR A 244 -40.15 -37.12 -0.94
N GLN A 245 -40.17 -36.85 0.37
CA GLN A 245 -41.39 -36.49 1.10
C GLN A 245 -41.22 -35.18 1.85
N GLU A 246 -42.19 -34.27 1.74
CA GLU A 246 -42.27 -33.05 2.56
C GLU A 246 -43.33 -33.22 3.65
N TRP A 247 -42.99 -32.84 4.89
CA TRP A 247 -43.92 -32.75 6.01
C TRP A 247 -44.07 -31.29 6.43
N THR A 248 -45.31 -30.83 6.56
CA THR A 248 -45.61 -29.44 6.90
C THR A 248 -46.44 -29.33 8.18
N GLY A 249 -45.87 -28.76 9.24
CA GLY A 249 -46.59 -28.26 10.41
C GLY A 249 -47.02 -29.27 11.49
N SER A 250 -47.55 -28.75 12.60
CA SER A 250 -47.87 -29.45 13.87
C SER A 250 -49.03 -30.47 13.79
N PHE A 251 -49.45 -30.89 12.59
CA PHE A 251 -50.55 -31.84 12.35
C PHE A 251 -50.30 -32.67 11.07
N GLY A 252 -49.39 -33.65 11.11
CA GLY A 252 -49.49 -34.95 10.39
C GLY A 252 -49.68 -35.01 8.86
N GLY A 253 -49.49 -33.93 8.07
CA GLY A 253 -49.63 -33.98 6.61
C GLY A 253 -48.32 -34.34 5.90
N THR A 254 -48.30 -35.44 5.12
CA THR A 254 -47.19 -35.84 4.23
C THR A 254 -47.55 -35.57 2.77
N THR A 255 -46.71 -34.80 2.07
CA THR A 255 -46.83 -34.56 0.63
C THR A 255 -45.68 -35.26 -0.10
N ASN A 256 -45.98 -36.20 -0.99
CA ASN A 256 -44.98 -36.83 -1.85
C ASN A 256 -44.53 -35.83 -2.94
N VAL A 257 -43.23 -35.58 -3.03
CA VAL A 257 -42.62 -34.62 -3.98
C VAL A 257 -42.26 -35.31 -5.29
N GLY A 258 -41.87 -36.58 -5.24
CA GLY A 258 -41.50 -37.40 -6.41
C GLY A 258 -40.80 -38.70 -6.00
N ALA A 259 -40.76 -39.68 -6.92
CA ALA A 259 -40.00 -40.92 -6.73
C ALA A 259 -38.54 -40.70 -7.14
N ASN A 260 -37.59 -41.20 -6.35
CA ASN A 260 -36.17 -41.20 -6.67
C ASN A 260 -35.58 -42.59 -6.45
N ASN A 261 -34.91 -43.13 -7.46
CA ASN A 261 -34.16 -44.40 -7.37
C ASN A 261 -32.70 -44.09 -7.02
N MET A 262 -32.42 -43.78 -5.76
CA MET A 262 -31.05 -43.57 -5.27
C MET A 262 -30.43 -44.91 -4.85
N ALA A 263 -29.26 -45.22 -5.38
CA ALA A 263 -28.50 -46.40 -5.00
C ALA A 263 -27.91 -46.21 -3.59
N ALA A 264 -27.92 -47.29 -2.80
CA ALA A 264 -27.27 -47.31 -1.50
C ALA A 264 -25.76 -47.02 -1.61
N ASP A 265 -25.21 -46.40 -0.57
CA ASP A 265 -23.78 -46.13 -0.39
C ASP A 265 -23.14 -45.36 -1.56
N THR A 266 -23.93 -44.55 -2.25
CA THR A 266 -23.49 -43.66 -3.33
C THR A 266 -23.68 -42.20 -2.90
N TRP A 267 -22.72 -41.34 -3.26
CA TRP A 267 -22.80 -39.90 -2.99
C TRP A 267 -23.74 -39.20 -3.98
N TYR A 268 -24.58 -38.32 -3.45
CA TYR A 268 -25.51 -37.51 -4.24
C TYR A 268 -25.41 -36.04 -3.85
N ASN A 269 -25.42 -35.16 -4.86
CA ASN A 269 -25.55 -33.71 -4.68
C ASN A 269 -27.04 -33.39 -4.52
N VAL A 270 -27.44 -32.93 -3.33
CA VAL A 270 -28.82 -32.55 -3.03
C VAL A 270 -28.90 -31.02 -3.00
N LYS A 271 -29.89 -30.45 -3.69
CA LYS A 271 -30.15 -29.01 -3.71
C LYS A 271 -31.62 -28.72 -3.49
N VAL A 272 -31.91 -27.74 -2.63
CA VAL A 272 -33.26 -27.24 -2.37
C VAL A 272 -33.31 -25.74 -2.56
N GLN A 273 -34.19 -25.28 -3.43
CA GLN A 273 -34.50 -23.86 -3.62
C GLN A 273 -35.68 -23.49 -2.74
N VAL A 274 -35.48 -22.56 -1.81
CA VAL A 274 -36.51 -22.07 -0.88
C VAL A 274 -36.99 -20.71 -1.36
N LYS A 275 -38.22 -20.66 -1.90
CA LYS A 275 -38.86 -19.44 -2.42
C LYS A 275 -40.15 -19.16 -1.63
N ASP A 276 -40.67 -17.94 -1.71
CA ASP A 276 -41.78 -17.43 -0.87
C ASP A 276 -42.95 -18.40 -0.66
N SER A 277 -43.40 -19.07 -1.72
CA SER A 277 -44.53 -20.00 -1.67
C SER A 277 -44.24 -21.37 -2.30
N ASN A 278 -43.06 -21.57 -2.90
CA ASN A 278 -42.75 -22.79 -3.66
C ASN A 278 -41.31 -23.26 -3.42
N ASN A 279 -41.17 -24.50 -2.94
CA ASN A 279 -39.88 -25.16 -2.80
C ASN A 279 -39.62 -26.04 -4.03
N THR A 280 -38.40 -26.06 -4.55
CA THR A 280 -38.02 -26.93 -5.68
C THR A 280 -36.80 -27.75 -5.32
N TYR A 281 -36.86 -29.04 -5.61
CA TYR A 281 -35.92 -30.04 -5.14
C TYR A 281 -35.14 -30.65 -6.29
N TYR A 282 -33.83 -30.85 -6.08
CA TYR A 282 -32.93 -31.39 -7.10
C TYR A 282 -31.99 -32.44 -6.51
N VAL A 283 -31.73 -33.49 -7.31
CA VAL A 283 -30.71 -34.51 -7.03
C VAL A 283 -29.80 -34.63 -8.24
N ASN A 284 -28.48 -34.49 -8.04
CA ASN A 284 -27.46 -34.45 -9.09
C ASN A 284 -27.80 -33.45 -10.22
N GLY A 285 -28.40 -32.31 -9.86
CA GLY A 285 -28.79 -31.26 -10.80
C GLY A 285 -30.16 -31.48 -11.48
N THR A 286 -30.76 -32.66 -11.39
CA THR A 286 -32.08 -32.97 -11.98
C THR A 286 -33.19 -32.58 -11.01
N SER A 287 -34.20 -31.84 -11.48
CA SER A 287 -35.39 -31.52 -10.68
C SER A 287 -36.22 -32.78 -10.44
N ILE A 288 -36.55 -33.04 -9.18
CA ILE A 288 -37.30 -34.23 -8.75
C ILE A 288 -38.74 -33.91 -8.35
N GLY A 289 -39.08 -32.61 -8.30
CA GLY A 289 -40.41 -32.12 -7.98
C GLY A 289 -40.38 -30.77 -7.26
N SER A 290 -41.58 -30.23 -7.02
CA SER A 290 -41.79 -29.00 -6.28
C SER A 290 -43.01 -29.11 -5.38
N THR A 291 -43.03 -28.35 -4.30
CA THR A 291 -44.18 -28.26 -3.41
C THR A 291 -44.58 -26.81 -3.21
N THR A 292 -45.88 -26.60 -3.03
CA THR A 292 -46.44 -25.29 -2.71
C THR A 292 -46.73 -25.24 -1.23
N SER A 293 -46.02 -24.35 -0.53
CA SER A 293 -46.25 -24.09 0.88
C SER A 293 -47.48 -23.20 1.06
N THR A 294 -48.45 -23.63 1.87
CA THR A 294 -49.60 -22.81 2.28
C THR A 294 -49.35 -22.07 3.60
N ALA A 295 -48.22 -22.29 4.27
CA ALA A 295 -47.93 -21.65 5.55
C ALA A 295 -47.18 -20.33 5.32
N SER A 296 -47.76 -19.22 5.79
CA SER A 296 -47.04 -17.96 5.91
C SER A 296 -45.82 -18.15 6.81
N LEU A 297 -44.62 -17.94 6.27
CA LEU A 297 -43.42 -17.81 7.08
C LEU A 297 -43.59 -16.53 7.91
N SER A 298 -43.66 -16.68 9.23
CA SER A 298 -43.68 -15.52 10.12
C SER A 298 -42.33 -14.79 9.97
N PRO A 299 -42.28 -13.45 9.98
CA PRO A 299 -41.04 -12.66 9.91
C PRO A 299 -40.13 -12.80 11.15
N LEU A 300 -40.31 -13.87 11.95
CA LEU A 300 -39.51 -14.18 13.13
C LEU A 300 -38.16 -14.78 12.72
N THR A 301 -37.10 -14.19 13.27
CA THR A 301 -35.74 -14.02 12.75
C THR A 301 -34.76 -15.19 12.89
N ASP A 302 -35.22 -16.42 13.20
CA ASP A 302 -34.32 -17.54 13.52
C ASP A 302 -34.61 -18.77 12.63
N LEU A 303 -34.18 -18.74 11.36
CA LEU A 303 -34.21 -19.90 10.46
C LEU A 303 -32.89 -20.69 10.57
N SER A 304 -32.98 -21.96 10.94
CA SER A 304 -31.84 -22.88 11.00
C SER A 304 -31.96 -23.99 9.96
N ILE A 305 -30.81 -24.47 9.48
CA ILE A 305 -30.70 -25.65 8.63
C ILE A 305 -30.34 -26.85 9.51
N GLY A 306 -30.88 -28.02 9.20
CA GLY A 306 -30.53 -29.26 9.89
C GLY A 306 -30.40 -30.46 8.96
N LEU A 307 -29.49 -31.35 9.35
CA LEU A 307 -29.18 -32.61 8.70
C LEU A 307 -29.45 -33.74 9.69
N GLY A 308 -30.25 -34.73 9.29
CA GLY A 308 -30.68 -35.82 10.17
C GLY A 308 -30.69 -37.16 9.44
N GLN A 309 -30.91 -38.25 10.17
CA GLN A 309 -31.01 -39.58 9.56
C GLN A 309 -32.39 -40.19 9.76
N TYR A 310 -32.71 -41.18 8.92
CA TYR A 310 -33.84 -42.08 9.08
C TYR A 310 -33.38 -43.54 9.02
N SER A 311 -33.63 -44.24 10.14
CA SER A 311 -33.42 -45.68 10.40
C SER A 311 -32.02 -46.26 10.17
N THR A 312 -31.06 -45.52 9.62
CA THR A 312 -29.74 -46.03 9.20
C THR A 312 -28.69 -44.93 9.28
N THR A 313 -27.41 -45.31 9.18
CA THR A 313 -26.31 -44.34 9.12
C THR A 313 -26.34 -43.52 7.84
N VAL A 314 -26.10 -42.21 7.96
CA VAL A 314 -25.99 -41.28 6.83
C VAL A 314 -24.71 -40.47 6.96
N GLN A 315 -24.06 -40.20 5.82
CA GLN A 315 -22.88 -39.33 5.75
C GLN A 315 -23.21 -38.06 4.96
N TYR A 316 -22.71 -36.93 5.44
CA TYR A 316 -22.89 -35.59 4.89
C TYR A 316 -21.54 -34.91 4.66
N ASP A 317 -21.45 -34.20 3.54
CA ASP A 317 -20.27 -33.44 3.11
C ASP A 317 -20.72 -32.13 2.44
N ASN A 318 -19.88 -31.09 2.42
CA ASN A 318 -20.07 -29.85 1.66
C ASN A 318 -21.46 -29.19 1.85
N ALA A 319 -21.89 -29.01 3.10
CA ALA A 319 -23.14 -28.34 3.42
C ALA A 319 -23.01 -26.82 3.26
N ARG A 320 -23.86 -26.21 2.45
CA ARG A 320 -23.80 -24.77 2.18
C ARG A 320 -25.15 -24.11 1.94
N LEU A 321 -25.20 -22.81 2.24
CA LEU A 321 -26.33 -21.92 1.96
C LEU A 321 -25.85 -20.75 1.10
N ARG A 322 -26.57 -20.44 0.02
CA ARG A 322 -26.29 -19.29 -0.84
C ARG A 322 -27.56 -18.55 -1.26
N LYS A 323 -27.42 -17.32 -1.74
CA LYS A 323 -28.56 -16.51 -2.21
C LYS A 323 -29.16 -17.12 -3.49
N TYR A 324 -30.48 -17.13 -3.58
CA TYR A 324 -31.20 -17.51 -4.79
C TYR A 324 -31.28 -16.32 -5.76
N ALA A 325 -31.06 -16.59 -7.05
CA ALA A 325 -31.43 -15.69 -8.12
C ALA A 325 -32.43 -16.40 -9.05
N ALA A 326 -33.46 -15.67 -9.51
CA ALA A 326 -34.41 -16.22 -10.48
C ALA A 326 -33.76 -16.53 -11.83
N THR A 327 -32.68 -15.82 -12.15
CA THR A 327 -31.82 -16.06 -13.32
C THR A 327 -30.39 -16.08 -12.80
N GLU A 328 -29.73 -17.23 -12.88
CA GLU A 328 -28.33 -17.40 -12.48
C GLU A 328 -27.41 -16.65 -13.47
N PRO A 329 -26.38 -15.92 -13.01
CA PRO A 329 -25.38 -15.36 -13.89
C PRO A 329 -24.68 -16.47 -14.71
N THR A 330 -24.45 -16.21 -16.00
CA THR A 330 -23.74 -17.13 -16.88
C THR A 330 -22.31 -16.66 -17.11
N ILE A 331 -21.38 -17.60 -17.16
CA ILE A 331 -19.98 -17.34 -17.50
C ILE A 331 -19.80 -17.53 -19.00
N GLY A 332 -19.28 -16.50 -19.67
CA GLY A 332 -18.85 -16.61 -21.06
C GLY A 332 -17.51 -17.31 -21.18
N SER A 333 -17.02 -17.49 -22.42
CA SER A 333 -15.68 -18.03 -22.64
C SER A 333 -14.62 -17.16 -21.95
N LEU A 334 -13.66 -17.79 -21.27
CA LEU A 334 -12.53 -17.08 -20.67
C LEU A 334 -11.80 -16.27 -21.76
N GLY A 335 -11.34 -15.07 -21.38
CA GLY A 335 -10.55 -14.22 -22.24
C GLY A 335 -9.18 -14.82 -22.58
N THR A 336 -8.48 -14.17 -23.50
CA THR A 336 -7.09 -14.53 -23.85
C THR A 336 -6.21 -14.49 -22.59
N GLU A 337 -5.34 -15.49 -22.43
CA GLU A 337 -4.33 -15.51 -21.37
C GLU A 337 -3.37 -14.33 -21.54
N GLU A 338 -3.31 -13.49 -20.52
CA GLU A 338 -2.33 -12.42 -20.38
C GLU A 338 -1.19 -12.92 -19.49
N LYS A 339 0.04 -12.47 -19.74
CA LYS A 339 1.23 -12.84 -18.96
C LYS A 339 1.68 -11.69 -18.03
N GLY A 340 2.04 -12.05 -16.80
CA GLY A 340 2.50 -11.17 -15.73
C GLY A 340 3.89 -10.60 -15.97
N ALA A 341 4.20 -9.52 -15.25
CA ALA A 341 5.30 -8.62 -15.55
C ALA A 341 6.70 -9.13 -15.14
N ALA A 342 6.86 -10.32 -14.55
CA ALA A 342 8.12 -10.76 -13.96
C ALA A 342 9.20 -11.15 -14.99
N PRO A 343 10.47 -10.72 -14.81
CA PRO A 343 11.59 -11.11 -15.66
C PRO A 343 12.05 -12.56 -15.40
N VAL A 344 12.69 -13.17 -16.40
CA VAL A 344 13.39 -14.47 -16.27
C VAL A 344 14.84 -14.34 -15.82
N ALA A 345 15.41 -13.14 -15.93
CA ALA A 345 16.66 -12.79 -15.26
C ALA A 345 16.63 -11.30 -14.93
N TYR A 346 17.08 -10.95 -13.72
CA TYR A 346 17.09 -9.56 -13.25
C TYR A 346 18.34 -9.31 -12.42
N TRP A 347 19.19 -8.38 -12.88
CA TRP A 347 20.35 -7.95 -12.12
C TRP A 347 20.20 -6.47 -11.80
N ARG A 348 20.12 -6.19 -10.49
CA ARG A 348 20.05 -4.81 -9.98
C ARG A 348 21.41 -4.12 -10.02
N PHE A 349 22.50 -4.89 -9.92
CA PHE A 349 23.86 -4.36 -9.71
C PHE A 349 24.00 -3.58 -8.40
N ASP A 350 23.34 -4.03 -7.32
CA ASP A 350 23.28 -3.32 -6.04
C ASP A 350 24.17 -3.91 -4.93
N GLU A 351 24.94 -4.96 -5.22
CA GLU A 351 25.72 -5.69 -4.21
C GLU A 351 26.86 -4.85 -3.63
N GLY A 352 27.50 -4.01 -4.46
CA GLY A 352 28.49 -3.03 -4.00
C GLY A 352 29.84 -3.58 -3.55
N TYR A 353 30.07 -4.88 -3.69
CA TYR A 353 31.34 -5.55 -3.44
C TYR A 353 31.38 -6.92 -4.13
N GLY A 354 32.58 -7.50 -4.23
CA GLY A 354 32.77 -8.84 -4.79
C GLY A 354 32.81 -8.87 -6.32
N THR A 355 32.85 -10.08 -6.88
CA THR A 355 33.01 -10.33 -8.32
C THR A 355 31.79 -11.01 -8.95
N THR A 356 30.63 -10.93 -8.29
CA THR A 356 29.40 -11.61 -8.74
C THR A 356 28.20 -10.70 -8.52
N THR A 357 27.30 -10.64 -9.49
CA THR A 357 25.98 -10.00 -9.36
C THR A 357 24.90 -11.08 -9.38
N GLN A 358 24.03 -11.09 -8.39
CA GLN A 358 23.02 -12.12 -8.19
C GLN A 358 21.84 -11.88 -9.13
N ASP A 359 21.31 -12.95 -9.70
CA ASP A 359 20.01 -12.94 -10.38
C ASP A 359 18.91 -12.83 -9.31
N ASN A 360 18.18 -11.74 -9.32
CA ASN A 360 17.07 -11.46 -8.40
C ASN A 360 15.79 -12.23 -8.76
N THR A 361 15.85 -13.18 -9.69
CA THR A 361 14.79 -14.14 -9.99
C THR A 361 15.10 -15.51 -9.40
N THR A 362 14.12 -16.41 -9.43
CA THR A 362 14.30 -17.80 -8.97
C THR A 362 15.16 -18.66 -9.91
N ASN A 363 15.65 -18.10 -11.03
CA ASN A 363 16.38 -18.83 -12.06
C ASN A 363 17.90 -18.88 -11.86
N ASN A 364 18.44 -18.16 -10.86
CA ASN A 364 19.85 -18.20 -10.46
C ASN A 364 20.86 -17.99 -11.61
N ASN A 365 20.57 -17.10 -12.57
CA ASN A 365 21.49 -16.76 -13.65
C ASN A 365 22.54 -15.72 -13.22
N ASP A 366 23.24 -15.93 -12.10
CA ASP A 366 24.22 -14.97 -11.60
C ASP A 366 25.29 -14.63 -12.66
N LEU A 367 25.73 -13.36 -12.68
CA LEU A 367 26.84 -12.94 -13.56
C LEU A 367 28.14 -12.86 -12.76
N THR A 368 29.23 -13.22 -13.43
CA THR A 368 30.59 -12.99 -12.93
C THR A 368 31.12 -11.67 -13.49
N LEU A 369 31.58 -10.80 -12.61
CA LEU A 369 32.21 -9.53 -12.97
C LEU A 369 33.70 -9.76 -13.28
N ASN A 370 34.10 -9.39 -14.48
CA ASN A 370 35.50 -9.29 -14.89
C ASN A 370 35.91 -7.82 -14.85
N SER A 371 36.53 -7.42 -13.74
CA SER A 371 37.07 -6.06 -13.52
C SER A 371 36.10 -4.87 -13.55
N LEU A 372 34.79 -5.09 -13.73
CA LEU A 372 33.79 -4.02 -13.58
C LEU A 372 33.85 -3.40 -12.18
N ALA A 373 33.91 -2.07 -12.13
CA ALA A 373 34.01 -1.31 -10.90
C ALA A 373 32.63 -1.07 -10.27
N TRP A 374 32.52 -1.29 -8.95
CA TRP A 374 31.36 -0.90 -8.16
C TRP A 374 31.34 0.61 -7.93
N ASN A 375 30.16 1.20 -8.04
CA ASN A 375 29.92 2.60 -7.70
C ASN A 375 28.99 2.71 -6.49
N ASN A 376 29.14 3.81 -5.76
CA ASN A 376 28.26 4.18 -4.68
C ASN A 376 26.96 4.78 -5.22
N GLU A 377 25.97 4.88 -4.35
CA GLU A 377 24.59 5.24 -4.66
C GLU A 377 24.45 6.62 -5.32
N ASP A 378 25.41 7.52 -5.09
CA ASP A 378 25.46 8.87 -5.68
C ASP A 378 25.68 8.88 -7.20
N LYS A 379 26.16 7.78 -7.77
CA LYS A 379 26.49 7.64 -9.21
C LYS A 379 25.56 6.70 -9.96
N CYS A 380 24.60 6.11 -9.28
CA CYS A 380 23.83 4.96 -9.76
C CYS A 380 22.37 5.30 -10.00
N LEU A 381 21.69 4.47 -10.77
CA LEU A 381 20.27 4.66 -11.04
C LEU A 381 19.51 4.42 -9.75
N ALA A 382 19.70 3.29 -9.07
CA ALA A 382 19.05 2.96 -7.80
C ALA A 382 19.92 2.04 -6.96
N GLY A 383 20.09 2.34 -5.68
CA GLY A 383 21.09 1.60 -4.87
C GLY A 383 22.47 1.78 -5.49
N LYS A 384 23.25 0.70 -5.60
CA LYS A 384 24.57 0.72 -6.25
C LYS A 384 24.47 0.27 -7.70
N CYS A 385 25.57 0.37 -8.43
CA CYS A 385 25.67 0.01 -9.84
C CYS A 385 27.12 -0.32 -10.21
N VAL A 386 27.32 -0.82 -11.43
CA VAL A 386 28.66 -1.13 -11.96
C VAL A 386 29.03 -0.21 -13.12
N SER A 387 30.31 0.06 -13.31
CA SER A 387 30.82 0.84 -14.44
C SER A 387 32.09 0.26 -15.04
N THR A 388 32.33 0.57 -16.31
CA THR A 388 33.58 0.26 -16.98
C THR A 388 34.63 1.34 -16.71
N ASP A 389 35.79 0.95 -16.17
CA ASP A 389 36.92 1.82 -15.85
C ASP A 389 38.18 1.53 -16.69
N ALA A 390 38.31 0.32 -17.26
CA ALA A 390 39.43 -0.10 -18.08
C ALA A 390 39.04 -1.02 -19.25
N ASP A 391 39.97 -1.21 -20.18
CA ASP A 391 39.78 -2.17 -21.28
C ASP A 391 39.77 -3.61 -20.73
N GLY A 392 38.78 -4.40 -21.16
CA GLY A 392 38.56 -5.77 -20.71
C GLY A 392 37.46 -5.94 -19.68
N ASP A 393 36.82 -4.86 -19.23
CA ASP A 393 35.71 -4.93 -18.26
C ASP A 393 34.46 -5.54 -18.89
N TYR A 394 33.80 -6.47 -18.21
CA TYR A 394 32.46 -6.97 -18.56
C TYR A 394 31.84 -7.78 -17.42
N ALA A 395 30.51 -7.95 -17.43
CA ALA A 395 29.81 -8.98 -16.67
C ALA A 395 29.46 -10.14 -17.61
N ALA A 396 29.68 -11.38 -17.16
CA ALA A 396 29.45 -12.57 -17.98
C ALA A 396 28.51 -13.57 -17.31
N SER A 397 27.58 -14.11 -18.06
CA SER A 397 26.76 -15.25 -17.63
C SER A 397 27.59 -16.54 -17.57
N ALA A 398 27.05 -17.57 -16.93
CA ALA A 398 27.52 -18.94 -17.15
C ALA A 398 27.34 -19.36 -18.63
N SER A 399 28.03 -20.43 -19.05
CA SER A 399 27.79 -21.06 -20.35
C SER A 399 26.39 -21.67 -20.41
N SER A 400 25.66 -21.47 -21.51
CA SER A 400 24.27 -21.94 -21.69
C SER A 400 23.25 -21.36 -20.70
N PRO A 401 23.12 -20.03 -20.58
CA PRO A 401 22.10 -19.45 -19.72
C PRO A 401 20.69 -19.84 -20.20
N THR A 402 19.77 -19.96 -19.24
CA THR A 402 18.40 -20.46 -19.45
C THR A 402 17.59 -19.62 -20.47
N PHE A 403 18.02 -18.38 -20.71
CA PHE A 403 17.37 -17.42 -21.60
C PHE A 403 17.86 -17.39 -23.05
N ASN A 404 18.87 -18.20 -23.43
CA ASN A 404 19.39 -18.22 -24.79
C ASN A 404 18.52 -18.96 -25.81
N THR A 405 17.48 -19.67 -25.39
CA THR A 405 16.69 -20.57 -26.24
C THR A 405 15.26 -20.11 -26.51
N TYR A 406 14.86 -18.91 -26.07
CA TYR A 406 13.48 -18.43 -26.22
C TYR A 406 13.17 -17.91 -27.64
N ASN A 407 11.95 -18.18 -28.11
CA ASN A 407 11.44 -17.74 -29.42
C ASN A 407 10.80 -16.34 -29.37
N GLU A 408 10.59 -15.80 -28.17
CA GLU A 408 10.14 -14.44 -27.89
C GLU A 408 10.97 -13.91 -26.73
N LEU A 409 11.27 -12.61 -26.71
CA LEU A 409 12.11 -12.02 -25.68
C LEU A 409 11.95 -10.51 -25.55
N THR A 410 12.32 -9.99 -24.38
CA THR A 410 12.53 -8.54 -24.17
C THR A 410 13.81 -8.33 -23.40
N TYR A 411 14.66 -7.41 -23.88
CA TYR A 411 15.79 -6.86 -23.14
C TYR A 411 15.44 -5.45 -22.69
N ASN A 412 15.76 -5.13 -21.45
CA ASN A 412 15.65 -3.80 -20.89
C ASN A 412 16.85 -3.53 -20.00
N VAL A 413 17.64 -2.50 -20.32
CA VAL A 413 18.82 -2.08 -19.56
C VAL A 413 18.85 -0.57 -19.37
N TRP A 414 19.26 -0.11 -18.18
CA TRP A 414 19.64 1.27 -17.96
C TRP A 414 21.14 1.44 -18.19
N VAL A 415 21.50 2.45 -18.98
CA VAL A 415 22.89 2.75 -19.31
C VAL A 415 23.12 4.26 -19.24
N LYS A 416 24.22 4.65 -18.61
CA LYS A 416 24.75 6.02 -18.64
C LYS A 416 26.14 6.01 -19.24
N PHE A 417 26.39 6.80 -20.27
CA PHE A 417 27.71 6.91 -20.89
C PHE A 417 28.49 8.09 -20.32
N ASN A 418 29.73 7.87 -19.86
CA ASN A 418 30.55 8.91 -19.24
C ASN A 418 31.44 9.61 -20.29
N ALA A 419 31.39 10.95 -20.31
CA ALA A 419 32.19 11.91 -21.10
C ALA A 419 32.06 11.86 -22.65
N ALA A 420 32.10 13.05 -23.27
CA ALA A 420 32.04 13.26 -24.71
C ALA A 420 33.20 12.56 -25.44
N TYR A 421 32.90 11.39 -25.99
CA TYR A 421 33.85 10.53 -26.67
C TYR A 421 34.14 11.05 -28.09
N THR A 422 35.39 11.37 -28.40
CA THR A 422 35.83 11.80 -29.74
C THR A 422 36.82 10.79 -30.30
N SER A 423 36.39 9.90 -31.20
CA SER A 423 37.33 9.08 -31.99
C SER A 423 37.12 9.27 -33.48
N SER A 424 38.19 9.06 -34.24
CA SER A 424 38.20 9.16 -35.70
C SER A 424 38.16 7.80 -36.40
N ALA A 425 38.05 6.68 -35.68
CA ALA A 425 38.11 5.32 -36.23
C ALA A 425 36.78 4.55 -36.12
N SER A 426 36.25 4.05 -37.24
CA SER A 426 34.94 3.39 -37.35
C SER A 426 34.90 1.99 -36.75
N TYR A 427 34.44 1.88 -35.50
CA TYR A 427 34.15 0.60 -34.86
C TYR A 427 32.73 0.55 -34.28
N ARG A 428 32.34 -0.64 -33.82
CA ARG A 428 31.04 -0.98 -33.24
C ARG A 428 31.31 -1.74 -31.95
N TRP A 429 30.76 -1.28 -30.82
CA TRP A 429 31.08 -1.85 -29.51
C TRP A 429 29.82 -2.33 -28.80
N PRO A 430 29.85 -3.50 -28.17
CA PRO A 430 28.66 -4.04 -27.53
C PRO A 430 28.37 -3.42 -26.16
N ILE A 431 27.08 -3.21 -25.91
CA ILE A 431 26.54 -2.98 -24.57
C ILE A 431 26.07 -4.33 -24.01
N ILE A 432 25.38 -5.12 -24.83
CA ILE A 432 24.94 -6.48 -24.51
C ILE A 432 25.22 -7.36 -25.71
N MET A 433 25.81 -8.54 -25.53
CA MET A 433 26.01 -9.52 -26.60
C MET A 433 25.87 -10.95 -26.11
N SER A 434 25.06 -11.75 -26.81
CA SER A 434 24.84 -13.16 -26.49
C SER A 434 25.88 -14.14 -27.07
N ASN A 435 26.85 -13.66 -27.86
CA ASN A 435 27.96 -14.47 -28.39
C ASN A 435 29.23 -13.62 -28.55
N SER A 436 30.23 -13.85 -27.70
CA SER A 436 31.45 -13.02 -27.58
C SER A 436 32.67 -13.50 -28.41
N ASN A 437 32.57 -14.61 -29.16
CA ASN A 437 33.71 -15.21 -29.87
C ASN A 437 34.05 -14.59 -31.25
N GLY A 438 33.79 -13.29 -31.45
CA GLY A 438 34.35 -12.53 -32.56
C GLY A 438 33.83 -12.83 -33.98
N GLY A 439 32.85 -13.71 -34.15
CA GLY A 439 32.12 -13.87 -35.41
C GLY A 439 31.15 -12.71 -35.61
N THR A 440 31.26 -11.97 -36.72
CA THR A 440 30.23 -11.00 -37.11
C THR A 440 28.89 -11.73 -37.20
N HIS A 441 27.87 -11.26 -36.49
CA HIS A 441 26.46 -11.67 -36.67
C HIS A 441 26.02 -13.09 -36.27
N THR A 442 26.79 -13.85 -35.47
CA THR A 442 26.38 -15.18 -34.96
C THR A 442 25.61 -15.12 -33.63
N GLY A 443 24.94 -14.01 -33.34
CA GLY A 443 24.15 -13.80 -32.13
C GLY A 443 23.36 -12.50 -32.17
N TYR A 444 22.93 -12.02 -31.00
CA TYR A 444 22.12 -10.83 -30.89
C TYR A 444 22.64 -9.93 -29.77
N GLY A 445 22.38 -8.62 -29.88
CA GLY A 445 22.91 -7.67 -28.91
C GLY A 445 22.62 -6.21 -29.22
N LEU A 446 22.66 -5.40 -28.16
CA LEU A 446 22.61 -3.95 -28.21
C LEU A 446 24.03 -3.41 -28.38
N ARG A 447 24.23 -2.48 -29.33
CA ARG A 447 25.54 -1.96 -29.71
C ARG A 447 25.55 -0.44 -29.85
N THR A 448 26.74 0.13 -29.70
CA THR A 448 27.06 1.54 -29.96
C THR A 448 27.83 1.68 -31.28
N GLN A 449 27.60 2.77 -32.01
CA GLN A 449 28.38 3.22 -33.17
C GLN A 449 28.61 4.73 -33.08
N ILE A 450 29.84 5.21 -33.31
CA ILE A 450 30.27 6.60 -33.06
C ILE A 450 30.66 7.29 -34.38
N PHE A 451 29.86 7.09 -35.43
CA PHE A 451 30.03 7.68 -36.77
C PHE A 451 28.66 7.91 -37.39
N PRO A 452 28.54 8.80 -38.40
CA PRO A 452 27.27 9.06 -39.05
C PRO A 452 26.65 7.77 -39.58
N ASP A 453 25.41 7.49 -39.20
CA ASP A 453 24.60 6.47 -39.84
C ASP A 453 24.32 6.84 -41.32
N GLN A 454 23.62 5.97 -42.05
CA GLN A 454 23.25 6.23 -43.45
C GLN A 454 22.40 7.51 -43.65
N ASN A 455 21.94 8.13 -42.56
CA ASN A 455 21.15 9.36 -42.52
C ASN A 455 21.92 10.56 -41.94
N GLY A 456 23.22 10.41 -41.63
CA GLY A 456 24.06 11.49 -41.11
C GLY A 456 24.02 11.71 -39.59
N ASN A 457 23.43 10.79 -38.81
CA ASN A 457 23.36 10.89 -37.34
C ASN A 457 24.62 10.33 -36.67
N TYR A 458 25.25 11.11 -35.80
CA TYR A 458 26.41 10.69 -35.01
C TYR A 458 25.93 9.96 -33.74
N ASN A 459 26.73 9.03 -33.20
CA ASN A 459 26.44 8.29 -31.95
C ASN A 459 25.11 7.53 -31.94
N THR A 460 25.06 6.42 -32.66
CA THR A 460 23.87 5.58 -32.81
C THR A 460 23.90 4.37 -31.88
N ILE A 461 22.81 4.16 -31.15
CA ILE A 461 22.52 2.93 -30.41
C ILE A 461 21.56 2.10 -31.26
N TYR A 462 21.93 0.85 -31.51
CA TYR A 462 21.14 -0.04 -32.34
C TYR A 462 21.20 -1.46 -31.82
N PHE A 463 20.16 -2.23 -32.12
CA PHE A 463 20.09 -3.64 -31.82
C PHE A 463 20.31 -4.45 -33.09
N GLU A 464 21.22 -5.42 -33.02
CA GLU A 464 21.56 -6.33 -34.12
C GLU A 464 21.22 -7.77 -33.74
N TRP A 465 20.78 -8.56 -34.71
CA TRP A 465 20.62 -10.00 -34.54
C TRP A 465 20.94 -10.78 -35.81
N GLY A 466 21.57 -11.93 -35.64
CA GLY A 466 21.82 -12.91 -36.67
C GLY A 466 20.53 -13.57 -37.16
N ARG A 467 20.47 -13.88 -38.46
CA ARG A 467 19.39 -14.68 -39.04
C ARG A 467 19.75 -16.16 -39.00
N SER A 468 18.75 -17.02 -38.86
CA SER A 468 18.92 -18.46 -39.06
C SER A 468 19.08 -18.77 -40.57
N PRO A 469 20.02 -19.66 -40.97
CA PRO A 469 20.98 -20.37 -40.14
C PRO A 469 22.11 -19.44 -39.66
N CYS A 470 22.54 -19.59 -38.41
CA CYS A 470 23.53 -18.77 -37.68
C CYS A 470 24.94 -18.74 -38.31
N ASP A 471 25.05 -18.37 -39.58
CA ASP A 471 26.23 -18.49 -40.42
C ASP A 471 27.18 -17.28 -40.36
N GLY A 472 26.79 -16.25 -39.62
CA GLY A 472 27.57 -15.02 -39.43
C GLY A 472 27.59 -14.08 -40.64
N THR A 473 26.84 -14.39 -41.70
CA THR A 473 26.81 -13.59 -42.95
C THR A 473 25.52 -12.76 -43.10
N SER A 474 24.44 -13.17 -42.43
CA SER A 474 23.12 -12.52 -42.53
C SER A 474 22.62 -11.99 -41.19
N TYR A 475 22.26 -10.70 -41.15
CA TYR A 475 21.71 -10.05 -39.96
C TYR A 475 20.61 -9.05 -40.29
N THR A 476 19.89 -8.64 -39.26
CA THR A 476 19.03 -7.47 -39.28
C THR A 476 19.45 -6.54 -38.15
N SER A 477 19.24 -5.23 -38.35
CA SER A 477 19.48 -4.21 -37.34
C SER A 477 18.30 -3.26 -37.22
N ILE A 478 18.07 -2.73 -36.02
CA ILE A 478 17.10 -1.67 -35.74
C ILE A 478 17.75 -0.59 -34.89
N THR A 479 17.68 0.67 -35.34
CA THR A 479 18.15 1.81 -34.54
C THR A 479 17.21 2.02 -33.36
N VAL A 480 17.78 2.06 -32.16
CA VAL A 480 17.06 2.31 -30.90
C VAL A 480 17.11 3.78 -30.54
N ALA A 481 18.29 4.41 -30.64
CA ALA A 481 18.49 5.82 -30.31
C ALA A 481 19.64 6.45 -31.12
N ASN A 482 19.65 7.78 -31.19
CA ASN A 482 20.76 8.57 -31.71
C ASN A 482 21.09 9.66 -30.69
N ASN A 483 22.38 10.02 -30.56
CA ASN A 483 22.88 11.10 -29.70
C ASN A 483 22.59 10.93 -28.19
N THR A 484 22.48 9.70 -27.68
CA THR A 484 22.25 9.40 -26.25
C THR A 484 23.53 9.04 -25.48
N ILE A 485 24.68 9.52 -25.97
CA ILE A 485 25.97 9.51 -25.26
C ILE A 485 26.16 10.92 -24.68
N ASP A 486 25.37 11.24 -23.67
CA ASP A 486 25.14 12.61 -23.17
C ASP A 486 25.31 12.73 -21.65
N ASN A 487 25.86 11.68 -21.01
CA ASN A 487 26.01 11.59 -19.56
C ASN A 487 24.67 11.55 -18.80
N LEU A 488 23.58 11.13 -19.43
CA LEU A 488 22.31 10.84 -18.77
C LEU A 488 22.03 9.33 -18.72
N TRP A 489 21.24 8.91 -17.73
CA TRP A 489 20.70 7.56 -17.68
C TRP A 489 19.58 7.41 -18.70
N HIS A 490 19.74 6.47 -19.62
CA HIS A 490 18.72 6.10 -20.59
C HIS A 490 18.35 4.63 -20.46
N MET A 491 17.07 4.32 -20.64
CA MET A 491 16.57 2.96 -20.68
C MET A 491 16.39 2.51 -22.13
N TYR A 492 17.16 1.50 -22.52
CA TYR A 492 17.09 0.92 -23.86
C TYR A 492 16.32 -0.40 -23.80
N THR A 493 15.17 -0.45 -24.51
CA THR A 493 14.33 -1.64 -24.54
C THR A 493 14.09 -2.14 -25.94
N VAL A 494 14.24 -3.45 -26.13
CA VAL A 494 13.96 -4.15 -27.39
C VAL A 494 13.07 -5.35 -27.11
N THR A 495 11.95 -5.44 -27.82
CA THR A 495 11.01 -6.58 -27.72
C THR A 495 10.98 -7.35 -29.03
N TYR A 496 10.85 -8.68 -28.94
CA TYR A 496 10.74 -9.58 -30.09
C TYR A 496 9.64 -10.61 -29.84
N ASP A 497 8.62 -10.62 -30.69
CA ASP A 497 7.43 -11.49 -30.59
C ASP A 497 7.51 -12.73 -31.51
N GLY A 498 8.72 -13.13 -31.91
CA GLY A 498 8.92 -14.22 -32.86
C GLY A 498 8.84 -13.79 -34.33
N THR A 499 8.30 -12.60 -34.63
CA THR A 499 8.18 -12.08 -36.01
C THR A 499 8.67 -10.65 -36.17
N THR A 500 8.41 -9.80 -35.17
CA THR A 500 8.64 -8.36 -35.18
C THR A 500 9.57 -7.97 -34.05
N VAL A 501 10.59 -7.17 -34.37
CA VAL A 501 11.43 -6.52 -33.36
C VAL A 501 10.96 -5.07 -33.20
N LYS A 502 10.70 -4.63 -31.97
CA LYS A 502 10.33 -3.25 -31.63
C LYS A 502 11.38 -2.64 -30.72
N ALA A 503 11.75 -1.39 -31.00
CA ALA A 503 12.70 -0.63 -30.21
C ALA A 503 11.98 0.49 -29.44
N TYR A 504 12.39 0.68 -28.20
CA TYR A 504 11.90 1.69 -27.28
C TYR A 504 13.09 2.40 -26.62
N LEU A 505 12.96 3.71 -26.40
CA LEU A 505 13.90 4.54 -25.64
C LEU A 505 13.11 5.23 -24.55
N ASP A 506 13.54 5.08 -23.30
CA ASP A 506 12.93 5.74 -22.15
C ASP A 506 11.41 5.50 -22.06
N GLY A 507 11.01 4.24 -22.28
CA GLY A 507 9.61 3.79 -22.32
C GLY A 507 8.89 4.08 -23.63
N ASN A 508 9.35 5.05 -24.41
CA ASN A 508 8.70 5.51 -25.62
C ASN A 508 8.98 4.59 -26.81
N TYR A 509 7.94 4.26 -27.56
CA TYR A 509 8.07 3.51 -28.81
C TYR A 509 8.81 4.33 -29.87
N ILE A 510 9.85 3.74 -30.46
CA ILE A 510 10.67 4.40 -31.50
C ILE A 510 10.30 3.86 -32.88
N ARG A 511 10.41 2.54 -33.07
CA ARG A 511 10.17 1.89 -34.36
C ARG A 511 10.05 0.37 -34.24
N GLN A 512 9.67 -0.26 -35.34
CA GLN A 512 9.66 -1.70 -35.49
C GLN A 512 10.19 -2.14 -36.85
N VAL A 513 10.64 -3.39 -36.94
CA VAL A 513 10.96 -4.05 -38.20
C VAL A 513 10.48 -5.49 -38.17
N THR A 514 9.90 -5.94 -39.27
CA THR A 514 9.48 -7.34 -39.45
C THR A 514 10.66 -8.14 -39.98
N GLN A 515 10.92 -9.29 -39.37
CA GLN A 515 12.00 -10.16 -39.77
C GLN A 515 11.62 -11.03 -40.98
N ALA A 516 12.57 -11.23 -41.88
CA ALA A 516 12.53 -12.34 -42.85
C ALA A 516 13.43 -13.48 -42.33
N GLY A 517 12.82 -14.61 -41.93
CA GLY A 517 13.51 -15.79 -41.36
C GLY A 517 13.47 -15.86 -39.83
N GLY A 518 13.85 -17.01 -39.26
CA GLY A 518 13.85 -17.24 -37.81
C GLY A 518 15.05 -16.61 -37.07
N PHE A 519 14.91 -16.41 -35.77
CA PHE A 519 15.97 -15.93 -34.88
C PHE A 519 17.15 -16.92 -34.82
N CYS A 520 18.38 -16.42 -34.82
CA CYS A 520 19.55 -17.25 -34.60
C CYS A 520 19.65 -17.66 -33.12
N ASN A 521 19.39 -18.94 -32.82
CA ASN A 521 19.51 -19.50 -31.47
C ASN A 521 21.00 -19.74 -31.16
N VAL A 522 21.51 -19.01 -30.17
CA VAL A 522 22.94 -19.02 -29.81
C VAL A 522 23.29 -20.07 -28.76
N GLY A 523 22.34 -20.89 -28.31
CA GLY A 523 22.56 -22.07 -27.47
C GLY A 523 23.54 -21.82 -26.31
N ALA A 524 24.67 -22.54 -26.34
CA ALA A 524 25.65 -22.62 -25.25
C ALA A 524 26.55 -21.38 -25.04
N ASN A 525 26.33 -20.30 -25.79
CA ASN A 525 27.21 -19.13 -25.74
C ASN A 525 27.02 -18.29 -24.46
N VAL A 526 28.11 -17.70 -23.99
CA VAL A 526 28.12 -16.78 -22.86
C VAL A 526 27.60 -15.41 -23.29
N MET A 527 26.68 -14.85 -22.51
CA MET A 527 26.27 -13.46 -22.65
C MET A 527 27.25 -12.56 -21.90
N LYS A 528 27.74 -11.51 -22.58
CA LYS A 528 28.51 -10.42 -21.97
C LYS A 528 27.69 -9.13 -21.92
N ILE A 529 27.85 -8.40 -20.83
CA ILE A 529 27.22 -7.10 -20.58
C ILE A 529 28.32 -6.10 -20.24
N GLY A 530 28.26 -4.90 -20.81
CA GLY A 530 29.17 -3.80 -20.49
C GLY A 530 30.59 -4.00 -20.98
N GLU A 531 30.79 -4.69 -22.10
CA GLU A 531 32.15 -5.00 -22.56
C GLU A 531 32.90 -3.76 -23.05
N ARG A 532 33.98 -3.41 -22.33
CA ARG A 532 34.86 -2.30 -22.70
C ARG A 532 36.09 -2.79 -23.46
N SER A 533 36.39 -2.11 -24.56
CA SER A 533 37.60 -2.34 -25.35
C SER A 533 38.18 -1.01 -25.83
N SER A 534 39.45 -1.01 -26.27
CA SER A 534 40.15 0.20 -26.70
C SER A 534 39.31 1.02 -27.68
N GLY A 535 38.81 2.16 -27.22
CA GLY A 535 37.97 3.06 -27.99
C GLY A 535 36.45 2.90 -27.83
N SER A 536 35.93 2.14 -26.87
CA SER A 536 34.51 2.26 -26.47
C SER A 536 34.33 3.38 -25.44
N PRO A 537 33.15 4.05 -25.41
CA PRO A 537 32.83 4.99 -24.34
C PRO A 537 32.70 4.24 -23.01
N ASN A 538 33.06 4.91 -21.92
CA ASN A 538 32.84 4.39 -20.58
C ASN A 538 31.34 4.36 -20.31
N MET A 539 30.87 3.34 -19.61
CA MET A 539 29.45 3.20 -19.30
C MET A 539 29.24 2.73 -17.86
N ALA A 540 28.19 3.26 -17.23
CA ALA A 540 27.58 2.70 -16.04
C ALA A 540 26.32 1.93 -16.43
N LEU A 541 26.06 0.82 -15.72
CA LEU A 541 24.98 -0.13 -15.98
C LEU A 541 24.20 -0.36 -14.69
N ASP A 542 22.89 -0.40 -14.81
CA ASP A 542 22.00 -0.59 -13.68
C ASP A 542 20.70 -1.28 -14.16
N ASN A 543 20.00 -1.97 -13.24
CA ASN A 543 18.66 -2.51 -13.43
C ASN A 543 18.42 -3.25 -14.77
N PHE A 544 19.20 -4.29 -15.05
CA PHE A 544 19.08 -5.08 -16.27
C PHE A 544 18.07 -6.22 -16.15
N LYS A 545 17.08 -6.27 -17.04
CA LYS A 545 16.02 -7.29 -17.06
C LYS A 545 15.94 -8.00 -18.40
N ILE A 546 15.70 -9.30 -18.33
CA ILE A 546 15.36 -10.15 -19.47
C ILE A 546 13.98 -10.74 -19.23
N TYR A 547 13.12 -10.71 -20.23
CA TYR A 547 11.83 -11.40 -20.23
C TYR A 547 11.80 -12.43 -21.35
N ASN A 548 11.19 -13.59 -21.11
CA ASN A 548 11.01 -14.65 -22.10
C ASN A 548 9.75 -14.46 -22.97
N TYR A 549 9.30 -13.22 -23.10
CA TYR A 549 8.17 -12.81 -23.94
C TYR A 549 8.38 -11.37 -24.43
N ALA A 550 7.68 -11.01 -25.50
CA ALA A 550 7.64 -9.63 -25.96
C ALA A 550 6.75 -8.76 -25.06
N ARG A 551 7.33 -7.80 -24.33
CA ARG A 551 6.55 -6.84 -23.54
C ARG A 551 5.74 -5.91 -24.43
N THR A 552 4.55 -5.55 -23.97
CA THR A 552 3.71 -4.52 -24.62
C THR A 552 4.27 -3.12 -24.36
N ALA A 553 3.87 -2.13 -25.18
CA ALA A 553 4.30 -0.74 -24.99
C ALA A 553 3.95 -0.18 -23.59
N THR A 554 2.79 -0.56 -23.04
CA THR A 554 2.38 -0.19 -21.68
C THR A 554 3.31 -0.80 -20.63
N GLN A 555 3.68 -2.07 -20.79
CA GLN A 555 4.61 -2.77 -19.88
C GLN A 555 6.04 -2.22 -19.99
N VAL A 556 6.47 -1.81 -21.18
CA VAL A 556 7.77 -1.13 -21.36
C VAL A 556 7.76 0.25 -20.70
N ASN A 557 6.65 0.99 -20.79
CA ASN A 557 6.48 2.24 -20.05
C ASN A 557 6.44 2.05 -18.53
N GLN A 558 5.89 0.92 -18.06
CA GLN A 558 5.93 0.56 -16.63
C GLN A 558 7.35 0.22 -16.17
N ASP A 559 8.14 -0.49 -16.98
CA ASP A 559 9.55 -0.74 -16.67
C ASP A 559 10.36 0.54 -16.64
N TYR A 560 10.10 1.44 -17.59
CA TYR A 560 10.69 2.78 -17.58
C TYR A 560 10.31 3.56 -16.35
N SER A 561 9.02 3.60 -16.01
CA SER A 561 8.53 4.37 -14.85
C SER A 561 9.05 3.79 -13.53
N SER A 562 9.20 2.47 -13.44
CA SER A 562 9.75 1.80 -12.25
C SER A 562 11.27 1.94 -12.13
N GLY A 563 12.02 1.85 -13.24
CA GLY A 563 13.44 2.16 -13.27
C GLY A 563 13.75 3.64 -13.07
N LYS A 564 12.86 4.53 -13.56
CA LYS A 564 12.91 5.97 -13.34
C LYS A 564 12.58 6.37 -11.91
N ALA A 565 11.72 5.62 -11.23
CA ALA A 565 11.53 5.76 -9.78
C ALA A 565 12.80 5.39 -9.00
N GLY A 566 13.75 4.71 -9.65
CA GLY A 566 15.13 4.56 -9.25
C GLY A 566 15.96 5.83 -9.49
N VAL A 567 15.98 6.35 -10.74
CA VAL A 567 16.83 7.47 -11.20
C VAL A 567 16.98 8.55 -10.12
N GLY A 568 18.07 8.46 -9.36
CA GLY A 568 18.75 9.64 -8.86
C GLY A 568 19.12 10.48 -10.08
N SER A 569 18.43 11.60 -10.27
CA SER A 569 19.08 12.74 -10.90
C SER A 569 20.40 12.94 -10.15
N GLU A 570 21.47 13.23 -10.89
CA GLU A 570 22.80 13.41 -10.31
C GLU A 570 22.69 14.24 -9.02
N SER A 571 23.18 13.67 -7.90
CA SER A 571 23.27 14.27 -6.57
C SER A 571 22.06 14.17 -5.62
N ALA A 572 21.61 12.94 -5.32
CA ALA A 572 20.67 12.68 -4.23
C ALA A 572 21.27 11.75 -3.16
N ALA A 573 21.83 12.33 -2.10
CA ALA A 573 21.76 11.68 -0.80
C ALA A 573 20.28 11.53 -0.45
N ASN A 574 19.77 10.29 -0.43
CA ASN A 574 18.40 10.00 -0.05
C ASN A 574 18.13 10.49 1.38
N VAL A 575 17.46 11.63 1.53
CA VAL A 575 16.59 11.84 2.68
C VAL A 575 15.24 11.23 2.30
N ALA A 576 14.98 10.02 2.80
CA ALA A 576 13.66 9.42 2.70
C ALA A 576 12.65 10.29 3.47
N MET A 577 11.89 11.10 2.73
CA MET A 577 10.76 11.82 3.30
C MET A 577 9.58 10.86 3.44
N GLY A 578 9.49 10.25 4.62
CA GLY A 578 8.43 9.33 4.98
C GLY A 578 8.74 7.85 4.71
N ALA A 579 7.84 6.97 5.16
CA ALA A 579 7.94 5.53 4.95
C ALA A 579 7.70 5.16 3.47
N SER A 580 8.04 3.94 3.06
CA SER A 580 7.91 3.45 1.67
C SER A 580 6.49 3.58 1.07
N ASN A 581 5.46 3.71 1.90
CA ASN A 581 4.07 3.98 1.52
C ASN A 581 3.74 5.49 1.30
N GLN A 582 4.70 6.39 1.50
CA GLN A 582 4.58 7.85 1.35
C GLN A 582 5.32 8.40 0.12
N LYS A 583 5.65 7.54 -0.86
CA LYS A 583 6.32 7.87 -2.14
C LYS A 583 5.72 9.08 -2.88
N TRP A 584 4.43 9.35 -2.69
CA TRP A 584 3.75 10.54 -3.21
C TRP A 584 4.40 11.88 -2.75
N MET A 585 5.16 11.89 -1.66
CA MET A 585 5.86 13.09 -1.15
C MET A 585 7.15 13.43 -1.88
N SER A 586 7.85 12.41 -2.39
CA SER A 586 9.09 12.56 -3.18
C SER A 586 8.83 12.53 -4.68
N ASP A 587 7.68 11.98 -5.11
CA ASP A 587 7.29 11.93 -6.52
C ASP A 587 7.23 13.33 -7.13
N GLY A 588 8.07 13.57 -8.13
CA GLY A 588 8.17 14.84 -8.83
C GLY A 588 8.77 15.99 -8.01
N LEU A 589 9.43 15.71 -6.88
CA LEU A 589 10.06 16.74 -6.05
C LEU A 589 11.31 17.29 -6.75
N VAL A 590 11.34 18.60 -6.94
CA VAL A 590 12.39 19.36 -7.65
C VAL A 590 13.29 20.13 -6.69
N GLY A 591 12.73 20.59 -5.57
CA GLY A 591 13.45 21.33 -4.56
C GLY A 591 12.73 21.19 -3.23
N TYR A 592 13.48 21.00 -2.16
CA TYR A 592 12.95 20.94 -0.81
C TYR A 592 13.93 21.59 0.17
N TRP A 593 13.54 22.72 0.76
CA TRP A 593 14.32 23.44 1.74
C TRP A 593 13.58 23.38 3.07
N PRO A 594 13.96 22.45 3.98
CA PRO A 594 13.50 22.47 5.36
C PRO A 594 13.91 23.76 6.08
N MET A 595 15.06 24.34 5.71
CA MET A 595 15.64 25.51 6.41
C MET A 595 16.01 25.22 7.88
N ASP A 596 16.34 23.97 8.17
CA ASP A 596 16.67 23.48 9.50
C ASP A 596 18.11 23.81 9.95
N GLU A 597 18.96 24.16 9.00
CA GLU A 597 20.38 24.39 9.22
C GLU A 597 20.67 25.73 9.91
N THR A 598 21.54 25.69 10.93
CA THR A 598 21.98 26.89 11.67
C THR A 598 23.18 27.59 11.03
N SER A 599 23.71 27.02 9.95
CA SER A 599 25.01 27.39 9.37
C SER A 599 24.96 28.40 8.23
N TRP A 600 23.91 29.24 8.14
CA TRP A 600 23.79 30.21 7.05
C TRP A 600 24.94 31.22 7.08
N THR A 601 25.75 31.25 6.01
CA THR A 601 26.85 32.19 5.86
C THR A 601 26.40 33.32 4.93
N ASN A 602 25.98 34.44 5.51
CA ASN A 602 25.53 35.64 4.79
C ASN A 602 26.70 36.28 4.04
N ASP A 603 27.12 35.67 2.93
CA ASP A 603 28.28 36.04 2.12
C ASP A 603 27.97 36.08 0.60
N CYS A 604 26.74 35.74 0.19
CA CYS A 604 26.31 35.68 -1.21
C CYS A 604 27.11 34.78 -2.16
N SER A 605 28.00 33.94 -1.63
CA SER A 605 28.94 33.15 -2.42
C SER A 605 28.85 31.66 -2.08
N THR A 606 28.68 31.35 -0.80
CA THR A 606 28.57 30.02 -0.25
C THR A 606 27.09 29.62 -0.19
N ALA A 607 26.77 28.46 -0.75
CA ALA A 607 25.42 27.94 -0.76
C ALA A 607 25.19 27.15 0.54
N THR A 608 24.54 27.78 1.52
CA THR A 608 24.31 27.22 2.86
C THR A 608 22.83 26.99 3.18
N VAL A 609 21.92 27.35 2.27
CA VAL A 609 20.49 27.06 2.40
C VAL A 609 20.19 25.77 1.66
N LEU A 610 20.14 24.66 2.39
CA LEU A 610 20.31 23.31 1.81
C LEU A 610 19.05 22.79 1.12
N ASP A 611 19.21 22.25 -0.09
CA ASP A 611 18.17 21.51 -0.80
C ASP A 611 18.25 20.01 -0.46
N ALA A 612 17.23 19.51 0.25
CA ALA A 612 17.05 18.12 0.65
C ALA A 612 16.29 17.27 -0.38
N SER A 613 15.91 17.82 -1.55
CA SER A 613 15.24 17.04 -2.60
C SER A 613 16.15 16.09 -3.37
N GLY A 614 17.46 16.31 -3.30
CA GLY A 614 18.43 15.60 -4.13
C GLY A 614 18.64 16.18 -5.53
N ASN A 615 18.19 17.41 -5.81
CA ASN A 615 18.49 18.11 -7.06
C ASN A 615 19.57 19.19 -6.91
N SER A 616 20.18 19.29 -5.73
CA SER A 616 21.27 20.22 -5.42
C SER A 616 20.95 21.69 -5.74
N ASN A 617 19.67 22.08 -5.68
CA ASN A 617 19.22 23.46 -5.84
C ASN A 617 19.49 24.28 -4.56
N THR A 618 20.69 24.15 -3.98
CA THR A 618 21.08 24.82 -2.72
C THR A 618 21.21 26.32 -2.93
N GLY A 619 20.67 27.10 -1.98
CA GLY A 619 20.62 28.55 -2.03
C GLY A 619 21.74 29.26 -1.26
N LYS A 620 22.02 30.50 -1.64
CA LYS A 620 22.99 31.41 -1.00
C LYS A 620 22.23 32.49 -0.24
N SER A 621 22.57 32.72 1.03
CA SER A 621 21.98 33.81 1.82
C SER A 621 22.67 35.15 1.53
N CYS A 622 21.86 36.18 1.31
CA CYS A 622 22.26 37.53 0.92
C CYS A 622 21.49 38.61 1.69
N PRO A 623 22.04 39.84 1.80
CA PRO A 623 23.38 40.28 1.39
C PRO A 623 24.47 39.96 2.42
N VAL A 624 25.72 40.30 2.09
CA VAL A 624 26.86 40.09 2.98
C VAL A 624 26.63 40.78 4.34
N THR A 625 26.88 40.10 5.46
CA THR A 625 26.80 40.58 6.87
C THR A 625 25.43 40.96 7.45
N THR A 626 24.44 41.35 6.64
CA THR A 626 23.08 41.68 7.15
C THR A 626 21.99 40.80 6.57
N GLY A 627 22.33 39.76 5.81
CA GLY A 627 21.37 38.88 5.15
C GLY A 627 20.53 38.01 6.09
N SER A 628 19.67 37.20 5.46
CA SER A 628 18.70 36.36 6.17
C SER A 628 19.33 35.46 7.23
N THR A 629 18.56 35.13 8.27
CA THR A 629 19.05 34.34 9.41
C THR A 629 18.43 32.95 9.42
N GLY A 630 19.25 31.90 9.30
CA GLY A 630 18.87 30.50 9.51
C GLY A 630 18.98 30.09 10.97
N GLY A 631 18.35 28.96 11.35
CA GLY A 631 18.39 28.46 12.73
C GLY A 631 17.47 29.20 13.71
N VAL A 632 16.53 30.02 13.21
CA VAL A 632 15.44 30.56 14.03
C VAL A 632 14.33 29.53 14.19
N ILE A 633 13.44 29.66 15.17
CA ILE A 633 12.35 28.71 15.38
C ILE A 633 11.42 28.68 14.16
N GLY A 634 11.30 27.52 13.53
CA GLY A 634 10.44 27.24 12.39
C GLY A 634 9.01 26.83 12.78
N LYS A 635 8.24 26.37 11.79
CA LYS A 635 7.01 25.61 11.98
C LYS A 635 7.33 24.22 12.53
N TYR A 636 8.40 23.60 12.04
CA TYR A 636 9.00 22.36 12.50
C TYR A 636 10.50 22.57 12.63
N GLY A 637 11.10 22.27 13.79
CA GLY A 637 12.53 22.51 13.98
C GLY A 637 12.90 23.99 13.80
N ASN A 638 13.87 24.25 12.93
CA ASN A 638 14.29 25.60 12.59
C ASN A 638 13.66 26.10 11.28
N GLY A 639 13.84 27.38 10.97
CA GLY A 639 13.41 27.98 9.72
C GLY A 639 14.27 29.18 9.34
N GLY A 640 13.90 29.82 8.24
CA GLY A 640 14.53 31.07 7.78
C GLY A 640 13.79 32.30 8.29
N SER A 641 14.52 33.29 8.81
CA SER A 641 14.01 34.62 9.17
C SER A 641 14.47 35.68 8.18
N PHE A 642 13.53 36.55 7.81
CA PHE A 642 13.72 37.64 6.85
C PHE A 642 13.21 38.96 7.44
N ASP A 643 14.03 40.01 7.38
CA ASP A 643 13.80 41.29 8.08
C ASP A 643 12.99 42.33 7.29
N GLY A 644 12.72 42.08 6.01
CA GLY A 644 12.00 42.99 5.11
C GLY A 644 12.81 44.16 4.55
N ILE A 645 14.13 44.20 4.79
CA ILE A 645 15.00 45.31 4.39
C ILE A 645 15.83 44.94 3.17
N ASN A 646 16.53 43.81 3.21
CA ASN A 646 17.42 43.41 2.12
C ASN A 646 17.61 41.90 1.95
N ASP A 647 17.00 41.08 2.80
CA ASP A 647 17.21 39.65 2.85
C ASP A 647 16.73 38.91 1.59
N GLU A 648 17.59 38.05 1.04
CA GLU A 648 17.29 37.21 -0.12
C GLU A 648 18.04 35.87 -0.04
N ILE A 649 17.38 34.79 -0.46
CA ILE A 649 18.06 33.54 -0.82
C ILE A 649 18.12 33.43 -2.34
N SER A 650 19.33 33.33 -2.88
CA SER A 650 19.55 33.17 -4.32
C SER A 650 19.95 31.74 -4.65
N ILE A 651 19.16 31.07 -5.48
CA ILE A 651 19.41 29.72 -5.99
C ILE A 651 19.81 29.83 -7.45
N THR A 652 20.91 29.17 -7.79
CA THR A 652 21.45 29.20 -9.15
C THR A 652 20.45 28.57 -10.12
N ASP A 653 20.40 29.12 -11.34
CA ASP A 653 19.55 28.60 -12.40
C ASP A 653 19.80 27.10 -12.67
N SER A 654 18.73 26.37 -12.95
CA SER A 654 18.72 24.95 -13.26
C SER A 654 17.53 24.60 -14.14
N ASN A 655 17.75 23.71 -15.12
CA ASN A 655 16.68 23.19 -15.98
C ASN A 655 15.59 22.47 -15.19
N SER A 656 15.88 21.96 -13.99
CA SER A 656 14.86 21.31 -13.15
C SER A 656 13.79 22.31 -12.65
N LEU A 657 14.12 23.61 -12.64
CA LEU A 657 13.26 24.70 -12.17
C LEU A 657 12.49 25.39 -13.31
N ASP A 658 12.57 24.87 -14.54
CA ASP A 658 11.89 25.37 -15.72
C ASP A 658 10.64 24.53 -16.03
N PHE A 659 9.47 25.16 -16.00
CA PHE A 659 8.17 24.48 -16.10
C PHE A 659 7.43 24.75 -17.42
N ASN A 660 8.16 24.89 -18.53
CA ASN A 660 7.60 25.13 -19.85
C ASN A 660 6.72 23.95 -20.32
N ASN A 661 5.41 24.16 -20.47
CA ASN A 661 4.44 23.10 -20.76
C ASN A 661 4.50 21.91 -19.78
N VAL A 662 4.94 22.13 -18.55
CA VAL A 662 5.00 21.10 -17.50
C VAL A 662 4.12 21.51 -16.33
N ASP A 663 3.44 20.53 -15.73
CA ASP A 663 2.73 20.73 -14.49
C ASP A 663 3.72 21.11 -13.37
N PHE A 664 3.30 21.93 -12.40
CA PHE A 664 4.13 22.19 -11.24
C PHE A 664 3.32 22.52 -9.99
N SER A 665 3.95 22.38 -8.82
CA SER A 665 3.38 22.84 -7.56
C SER A 665 4.43 23.49 -6.67
N LEU A 666 4.01 24.48 -5.89
CA LEU A 666 4.80 25.16 -4.86
C LEU A 666 4.08 24.99 -3.53
N SER A 667 4.77 24.59 -2.46
CA SER A 667 4.15 24.48 -1.13
C SER A 667 5.11 24.82 -0.01
N PHE A 668 4.67 25.58 1.00
CA PHE A 668 5.53 26.06 2.07
C PHE A 668 4.72 26.53 3.27
N TRP A 669 5.34 26.50 4.45
CA TRP A 669 4.86 27.22 5.62
C TRP A 669 5.40 28.65 5.61
N ILE A 670 4.54 29.62 5.91
CA ILE A 670 4.89 31.04 5.99
C ILE A 670 4.29 31.67 7.24
N LYS A 671 5.07 32.53 7.90
CA LYS A 671 4.61 33.39 9.00
C LYS A 671 4.93 34.83 8.67
N ILE A 672 3.88 35.64 8.47
CA ILE A 672 4.03 37.04 8.04
C ILE A 672 4.38 37.92 9.24
N GLY A 673 5.53 38.58 9.17
CA GLY A 673 5.98 39.53 10.20
C GLY A 673 5.32 40.90 10.07
N GLU A 674 4.99 41.32 8.84
CA GLU A 674 4.36 42.62 8.56
C GLU A 674 3.31 42.52 7.45
N LEU A 675 2.10 43.05 7.70
CA LEU A 675 1.00 42.97 6.73
C LEU A 675 1.10 44.01 5.62
N VAL A 676 1.68 45.19 5.84
CA VAL A 676 1.55 46.31 4.89
C VAL A 676 2.60 46.33 3.77
N ASN A 677 3.69 45.57 3.90
CA ASN A 677 4.74 45.54 2.88
C ASN A 677 4.36 44.66 1.68
N THR A 678 5.03 44.91 0.57
CA THR A 678 4.93 44.13 -0.69
C THR A 678 6.23 43.36 -0.88
N ALA A 679 6.16 42.05 -1.14
CA ALA A 679 7.35 41.20 -1.11
C ALA A 679 7.25 39.97 -2.01
N GLY A 680 8.39 39.54 -2.55
CA GLY A 680 8.53 38.22 -3.15
C GLY A 680 8.74 37.17 -2.09
N ILE A 681 8.05 36.04 -2.22
CA ILE A 681 8.32 34.87 -1.38
C ILE A 681 9.15 33.86 -2.16
N ILE A 682 8.74 33.59 -3.40
CA ILE A 682 9.40 32.70 -4.36
C ILE A 682 9.31 33.36 -5.72
N ALA A 683 10.37 33.45 -6.50
CA ALA A 683 10.30 33.92 -7.88
C ALA A 683 11.39 33.33 -8.77
N LYS A 684 10.99 32.75 -9.89
CA LYS A 684 11.91 32.36 -10.97
C LYS A 684 12.06 33.53 -11.93
N ASN A 685 13.32 33.88 -12.21
CA ASN A 685 13.69 35.10 -12.92
C ASN A 685 13.10 36.34 -12.21
N PRO A 686 13.51 36.58 -10.95
CA PRO A 686 13.00 37.68 -10.15
C PRO A 686 13.29 39.01 -10.85
N ASN A 687 12.27 39.84 -10.91
CA ASN A 687 12.33 41.22 -11.38
C ASN A 687 11.42 42.06 -10.48
N SER A 688 11.58 43.39 -10.49
CA SER A 688 10.88 44.30 -9.58
C SER A 688 9.34 44.24 -9.61
N ASN A 689 8.73 43.43 -10.48
CA ASN A 689 7.30 43.15 -10.57
C ASN A 689 7.05 41.64 -10.80
N ALA A 690 6.39 40.92 -9.88
CA ALA A 690 6.22 39.46 -10.03
C ALA A 690 5.37 39.05 -11.27
N GLY A 691 4.59 39.97 -11.85
CA GLY A 691 3.91 39.75 -13.12
C GLY A 691 4.84 39.70 -14.35
N SER A 692 6.13 39.96 -14.19
CA SER A 692 7.13 39.73 -15.24
C SER A 692 8.03 38.53 -14.92
N SER A 693 7.82 37.84 -13.79
CA SER A 693 8.51 36.59 -13.49
C SER A 693 7.88 35.43 -14.27
N ASN A 694 8.65 34.37 -14.48
CA ASN A 694 8.13 33.18 -15.16
C ASN A 694 7.08 32.48 -14.28
N TYR A 695 7.40 32.32 -13.00
CA TYR A 695 6.42 32.06 -11.95
C TYR A 695 6.88 32.72 -10.65
N ALA A 696 5.92 33.13 -9.81
CA ALA A 696 6.22 33.72 -8.53
C ALA A 696 5.10 33.51 -7.50
N ILE A 697 5.49 33.48 -6.23
CA ILE A 697 4.62 33.73 -5.09
C ILE A 697 4.89 35.16 -4.63
N TRP A 698 3.86 35.99 -4.71
CA TRP A 698 3.93 37.41 -4.36
C TRP A 698 2.98 37.69 -3.20
N LYS A 699 3.51 38.28 -2.12
CA LYS A 699 2.72 38.95 -1.10
C LYS A 699 2.41 40.41 -1.47
N TRP A 700 1.13 40.75 -1.56
CA TRP A 700 0.64 42.12 -1.69
C TRP A 700 -0.23 42.45 -0.49
N GLN A 701 0.29 43.26 0.42
CA GLN A 701 -0.35 43.50 1.72
C GLN A 701 -0.61 42.18 2.46
N ASP A 702 -1.83 41.91 2.88
CA ASP A 702 -2.27 40.68 3.55
C ASP A 702 -2.76 39.58 2.59
N ASP A 703 -2.47 39.71 1.29
CA ASP A 703 -2.78 38.72 0.26
C ASP A 703 -1.52 37.98 -0.19
N ILE A 704 -1.68 36.72 -0.60
CA ILE A 704 -0.66 35.93 -1.33
C ILE A 704 -1.22 35.50 -2.67
N ASP A 705 -0.47 35.81 -3.72
CA ASP A 705 -0.78 35.48 -5.11
C ASP A 705 0.24 34.48 -5.66
N LEU A 706 -0.25 33.47 -6.39
CA LEU A 706 0.56 32.75 -7.37
C LEU A 706 0.45 33.47 -8.71
N TYR A 707 1.58 33.88 -9.27
CA TYR A 707 1.74 34.43 -10.60
C TYR A 707 2.37 33.40 -11.55
N VAL A 708 1.86 33.33 -12.78
CA VAL A 708 2.46 32.63 -13.92
C VAL A 708 2.57 33.63 -15.07
N GLY A 709 3.76 33.79 -15.64
CA GLY A 709 4.08 34.83 -16.61
C GLY A 709 5.10 34.38 -17.66
N THR A 710 5.24 35.12 -18.76
CA THR A 710 6.17 34.74 -19.85
C THR A 710 7.61 35.22 -19.65
N GLY A 711 7.95 35.79 -18.48
CA GLY A 711 9.19 36.54 -18.30
C GLY A 711 9.15 37.96 -18.87
N THR A 712 8.03 38.36 -19.50
CA THR A 712 7.85 39.67 -20.15
C THR A 712 6.87 40.55 -19.37
N PRO A 713 7.18 41.84 -19.14
CA PRO A 713 6.28 42.73 -18.39
C PRO A 713 4.86 42.79 -18.97
N GLY A 714 3.86 42.57 -18.12
CA GLY A 714 2.44 42.69 -18.45
C GLY A 714 1.81 41.46 -19.10
N GLN A 715 2.52 40.34 -19.21
CA GLN A 715 2.00 39.06 -19.71
C GLN A 715 1.98 38.00 -18.61
N TYR A 716 0.96 38.06 -17.75
CA TYR A 716 0.80 37.14 -16.63
C TYR A 716 -0.66 36.92 -16.26
N ASP A 717 -0.89 35.85 -15.49
CA ASP A 717 -2.12 35.61 -14.75
C ASP A 717 -1.80 35.22 -13.31
N ASN A 718 -2.75 35.46 -12.39
CA ASN A 718 -2.64 35.07 -11.00
C ASN A 718 -3.90 34.42 -10.40
N VAL A 719 -3.70 33.70 -9.30
CA VAL A 719 -4.72 33.25 -8.34
C VAL A 719 -4.31 33.66 -6.93
N ARG A 720 -5.28 33.93 -6.06
CA ARG A 720 -5.07 34.64 -4.78
C ARG A 720 -5.62 33.92 -3.56
N VAL A 721 -4.93 34.12 -2.44
CA VAL A 721 -5.40 33.94 -1.07
C VAL A 721 -5.51 35.32 -0.40
N ASN A 722 -6.64 35.63 0.21
CA ASN A 722 -6.86 36.91 0.91
C ASN A 722 -6.81 36.77 2.44
N ASN A 723 -6.68 37.91 3.12
CA ASN A 723 -6.84 38.06 4.58
C ASN A 723 -5.92 37.13 5.38
N LEU A 724 -4.61 37.24 5.18
CA LEU A 724 -3.62 36.58 6.02
C LEU A 724 -3.46 37.32 7.34
N THR A 725 -3.13 36.56 8.38
CA THR A 725 -2.93 37.06 9.74
C THR A 725 -1.44 37.23 10.03
N GLN A 726 -1.11 38.28 10.77
CA GLN A 726 0.27 38.56 11.18
C GLN A 726 0.70 37.61 12.30
N ASN A 727 1.95 37.18 12.28
CA ASN A 727 2.59 36.34 13.30
C ASN A 727 1.96 34.96 13.51
N GLU A 728 1.23 34.45 12.52
CA GLU A 728 0.68 33.10 12.51
C GLU A 728 1.25 32.27 11.36
N TRP A 729 1.56 31.00 11.62
CA TRP A 729 1.97 30.07 10.58
C TRP A 729 0.77 29.68 9.71
N VAL A 730 0.91 29.85 8.40
CA VAL A 730 -0.06 29.46 7.38
C VAL A 730 0.61 28.57 6.36
N TYR A 731 -0.07 27.51 5.92
CA TYR A 731 0.42 26.64 4.85
C TYR A 731 -0.19 27.05 3.53
N ILE A 732 0.66 27.39 2.56
CA ILE A 732 0.25 27.77 1.22
C ILE A 732 0.63 26.66 0.25
N THR A 733 -0.28 26.32 -0.66
CA THR A 733 0.02 25.44 -1.79
C THR A 733 -0.55 26.02 -3.07
N ALA A 734 0.24 26.04 -4.12
CA ALA A 734 -0.10 26.52 -5.44
C ALA A 734 0.17 25.41 -6.46
N THR A 735 -0.73 25.21 -7.43
CA THR A 735 -0.59 24.17 -8.47
C THR A 735 -0.90 24.74 -9.84
N PHE A 736 -0.16 24.32 -10.85
CA PHE A 736 -0.44 24.58 -12.26
C PHE A 736 -0.48 23.24 -13.02
N GLU A 737 -1.56 23.00 -13.76
CA GLU A 737 -1.72 21.84 -14.65
C GLU A 737 -1.64 22.33 -16.10
N ALA A 738 -0.55 22.00 -16.80
CA ALA A 738 -0.25 22.48 -18.14
C ALA A 738 -1.26 21.97 -19.18
N ALA A 739 -1.67 20.70 -19.07
CA ALA A 739 -2.61 20.07 -20.01
C ALA A 739 -3.98 20.77 -20.08
N THR A 740 -4.42 21.33 -18.95
CA THR A 740 -5.69 22.08 -18.84
C THR A 740 -5.48 23.59 -18.69
N SER A 741 -4.22 24.02 -18.59
CA SER A 741 -3.80 25.38 -18.26
C SER A 741 -4.49 25.95 -17.02
N THR A 742 -4.64 25.12 -15.98
CA THR A 742 -5.39 25.45 -14.76
C THR A 742 -4.45 25.77 -13.59
N MET A 743 -4.60 26.96 -13.01
CA MET A 743 -3.95 27.40 -11.76
C MET A 743 -4.89 27.23 -10.57
N LYS A 744 -4.36 26.78 -9.43
CA LYS A 744 -5.08 26.72 -8.15
C LYS A 744 -4.19 27.18 -7.00
N ILE A 745 -4.79 27.74 -5.96
CA ILE A 745 -4.09 28.08 -4.72
C ILE A 745 -4.93 27.72 -3.50
N TYR A 746 -4.27 27.24 -2.46
CA TYR A 746 -4.84 26.67 -1.25
C TYR A 746 -4.25 27.37 -0.02
N LYS A 747 -5.07 27.54 1.03
CA LYS A 747 -4.67 28.01 2.36
C LYS A 747 -5.05 26.93 3.37
N ASN A 748 -4.07 26.41 4.12
CA ASN A 748 -4.27 25.36 5.14
C ASN A 748 -5.10 24.17 4.62
N SER A 749 -4.74 23.65 3.44
CA SER A 749 -5.43 22.60 2.66
C SER A 749 -6.76 22.98 1.98
N VAL A 750 -7.33 24.16 2.25
CA VAL A 750 -8.60 24.60 1.65
C VAL A 750 -8.34 25.37 0.35
N LEU A 751 -8.93 24.91 -0.76
CA LEU A 751 -8.90 25.59 -2.07
C LEU A 751 -9.51 27.00 -1.96
N GLN A 752 -8.73 28.02 -2.31
CA GLN A 752 -9.17 29.42 -2.28
C GLN A 752 -9.65 29.89 -3.65
N GLN A 753 -8.89 29.57 -4.69
CA GLN A 753 -9.21 30.01 -6.05
C GLN A 753 -8.74 29.00 -7.10
N THR A 754 -9.46 28.97 -8.23
CA THR A 754 -9.08 28.27 -9.46
C THR A 754 -9.23 29.22 -10.65
N LYS A 755 -8.31 29.15 -11.60
CA LYS A 755 -8.35 29.95 -12.83
C LYS A 755 -7.76 29.17 -13.99
N VAL A 756 -8.37 29.26 -15.17
CA VAL A 756 -7.79 28.78 -16.43
C VAL A 756 -7.08 29.96 -17.07
N THR A 757 -5.83 29.77 -17.50
CA THR A 757 -5.00 30.78 -18.16
C THR A 757 -4.54 30.28 -19.52
N ALA A 758 -4.12 31.19 -20.40
CA ALA A 758 -3.39 30.85 -21.62
C ALA A 758 -1.88 31.14 -21.51
N ILE A 759 -1.42 31.54 -20.31
CA ILE A 759 -0.04 31.90 -20.04
C ILE A 759 0.73 30.64 -19.59
N ASP A 760 1.82 30.35 -20.29
CA ASP A 760 2.79 29.32 -19.94
C ASP A 760 4.04 30.01 -19.34
N PRO A 761 4.56 29.53 -18.19
CA PRO A 761 5.75 30.09 -17.58
C PRO A 761 6.99 30.03 -18.50
N GLY A 762 7.08 29.10 -19.45
CA GLY A 762 8.22 29.00 -20.38
C GLY A 762 9.55 28.64 -19.72
N ALA A 763 10.58 28.38 -20.54
CA ALA A 763 11.94 28.12 -20.08
C ALA A 763 12.71 29.44 -19.92
N ASN A 764 13.61 29.53 -18.94
CA ASN A 764 14.37 30.76 -18.68
C ASN A 764 15.69 30.47 -17.98
N SER A 765 16.70 31.31 -18.22
CA SER A 765 18.03 31.18 -17.60
C SER A 765 18.20 32.02 -16.32
N GLY A 766 17.09 32.39 -15.68
CA GLY A 766 17.08 33.27 -14.50
C GLY A 766 17.21 32.47 -13.20
N VAL A 767 17.80 33.08 -12.17
CA VAL A 767 17.88 32.48 -10.82
C VAL A 767 16.48 32.24 -10.23
N LEU A 768 16.41 31.34 -9.25
CA LEU A 768 15.26 31.24 -8.35
C LEU A 768 15.60 32.02 -7.08
N GLY A 769 14.78 33.02 -6.73
CA GLY A 769 14.94 33.82 -5.52
C GLY A 769 13.88 33.48 -4.48
N PHE A 770 14.28 33.43 -3.21
CA PHE A 770 13.34 33.47 -2.08
C PHE A 770 13.44 34.79 -1.32
N ALA A 771 12.34 35.18 -0.69
CA ALA A 771 12.20 36.38 0.13
C ALA A 771 12.47 37.73 -0.58
N SER A 772 12.65 37.73 -1.91
CA SER A 772 12.91 38.90 -2.72
C SER A 772 12.36 38.72 -4.15
N LEU A 773 11.88 39.81 -4.77
CA LEU A 773 11.66 39.90 -6.23
C LEU A 773 12.78 40.71 -6.94
N GLY A 774 13.78 41.18 -6.20
CA GLY A 774 14.63 42.27 -6.65
C GLY A 774 13.93 43.64 -6.66
N GLY A 775 14.71 44.71 -6.83
CA GLY A 775 14.19 46.07 -6.91
C GLY A 775 13.62 46.66 -5.60
N GLY A 776 13.96 46.09 -4.44
CA GLY A 776 13.59 46.65 -3.12
C GLY A 776 12.38 45.99 -2.43
N ASN A 777 11.82 44.91 -2.99
CA ASN A 777 10.64 44.22 -2.45
C ASN A 777 11.04 42.97 -1.63
N TYR A 778 11.39 43.17 -0.35
CA TYR A 778 11.88 42.12 0.52
C TYR A 778 10.83 41.64 1.53
N PHE A 779 10.84 40.34 1.81
CA PHE A 779 9.89 39.72 2.73
C PHE A 779 10.27 39.97 4.18
N ASN A 780 9.27 40.33 5.00
CA ASN A 780 9.37 40.44 6.45
C ASN A 780 8.57 39.29 7.07
N GLY A 781 9.26 38.31 7.65
CA GLY A 781 8.63 37.15 8.26
C GLY A 781 9.54 35.92 8.29
N GLN A 782 8.91 34.75 8.43
CA GLN A 782 9.61 33.46 8.48
C GLN A 782 9.07 32.50 7.41
N LEU A 783 9.95 31.67 6.85
CA LEU A 783 9.63 30.57 5.94
C LEU A 783 10.17 29.26 6.50
N ASP A 784 9.45 28.19 6.19
CA ASP A 784 9.83 26.83 6.57
C ASP A 784 9.23 25.84 5.56
N GLU A 785 9.85 24.66 5.43
CA GLU A 785 9.29 23.51 4.70
C GLU A 785 8.95 23.78 3.23
N LEU A 786 9.77 24.57 2.54
CA LEU A 786 9.52 25.01 1.17
C LEU A 786 9.78 23.90 0.17
N ARG A 787 8.79 23.58 -0.67
CA ARG A 787 8.86 22.53 -1.68
C ARG A 787 8.43 23.02 -3.05
N ILE A 788 9.07 22.48 -4.08
CA ILE A 788 8.74 22.65 -5.49
C ILE A 788 8.60 21.27 -6.13
N TYR A 789 7.53 21.06 -6.89
CA TYR A 789 7.26 19.83 -7.62
C TYR A 789 7.11 20.10 -9.11
N ASN A 790 7.55 19.19 -9.98
CA ASN A 790 7.30 19.18 -11.43
C ASN A 790 6.00 18.43 -11.81
N ARG A 791 5.03 18.46 -10.91
CA ARG A 791 3.69 17.93 -11.11
C ARG A 791 2.65 18.75 -10.36
N ALA A 792 1.41 18.70 -10.79
CA ALA A 792 0.29 19.28 -10.07
C ALA A 792 -0.12 18.33 -8.92
N LEU A 793 -0.08 18.82 -7.69
CA LEU A 793 -0.57 18.09 -6.53
C LEU A 793 -2.10 18.02 -6.56
N SER A 794 -2.66 16.84 -6.29
CA SER A 794 -4.10 16.66 -6.13
C SER A 794 -4.59 17.25 -4.80
N ASN A 795 -5.89 17.54 -4.67
CA ASN A 795 -6.47 18.03 -3.41
C ASN A 795 -6.13 17.13 -2.21
N ALA A 796 -6.16 15.81 -2.41
CA ALA A 796 -5.84 14.85 -1.35
C ALA A 796 -4.36 14.93 -0.94
N GLU A 797 -3.45 15.12 -1.88
CA GLU A 797 -2.03 15.31 -1.60
C GLU A 797 -1.74 16.65 -0.91
N VAL A 798 -2.46 17.72 -1.30
CA VAL A 798 -2.38 19.01 -0.61
C VAL A 798 -2.83 18.88 0.85
N THR A 799 -3.96 18.20 1.11
CA THR A 799 -4.39 17.92 2.49
C THR A 799 -3.38 17.08 3.24
N LYS A 800 -2.85 16.02 2.63
CA LYS A 800 -1.83 15.18 3.26
C LYS A 800 -0.55 15.95 3.59
N LEU A 801 -0.08 16.83 2.70
CA LEU A 801 1.11 17.66 2.95
C LEU A 801 0.88 18.67 4.09
N TYR A 802 -0.30 19.28 4.14
CA TYR A 802 -0.66 20.18 5.23
C TYR A 802 -0.69 19.46 6.59
N GLU A 803 -1.22 18.23 6.61
CA GLU A 803 -1.31 17.41 7.83
C GLU A 803 0.01 16.70 8.18
N TRP A 804 0.94 16.64 7.24
CA TRP A 804 2.23 16.00 7.42
C TRP A 804 3.14 16.81 8.35
N ALA A 805 3.97 16.10 9.11
CA ALA A 805 5.07 16.67 9.86
C ALA A 805 6.30 15.75 9.78
N PRO A 806 7.51 16.30 9.96
CA PRO A 806 8.75 15.53 9.97
C PRO A 806 8.75 14.40 11.01
N GLY A 807 9.50 13.35 10.71
CA GLY A 807 9.74 12.27 11.67
C GLY A 807 10.49 12.75 12.93
N PRO A 808 10.66 11.87 13.93
CA PRO A 808 11.39 12.19 15.14
C PRO A 808 12.86 12.53 14.84
N ALA A 809 13.43 13.49 15.57
CA ALA A 809 14.85 13.81 15.51
C ALA A 809 15.72 12.68 16.11
N ARG A 810 15.16 11.92 17.06
CA ARG A 810 15.76 10.69 17.59
C ARG A 810 14.68 9.65 17.84
N TYR A 811 14.93 8.40 17.46
CA TYR A 811 13.96 7.32 17.61
C TYR A 811 14.65 6.01 17.90
N TRP A 812 14.28 5.37 19.00
CA TRP A 812 14.72 4.01 19.33
C TRP A 812 13.49 3.13 19.45
N THR A 813 13.33 2.19 18.50
CA THR A 813 12.27 1.16 18.54
C THR A 813 12.48 0.21 19.71
N LEU A 814 13.73 -0.06 20.09
CA LEU A 814 14.11 -1.02 21.14
C LEU A 814 13.76 -2.48 20.76
N ASP A 815 13.81 -2.77 19.46
CA ASP A 815 13.46 -4.06 18.84
C ASP A 815 14.63 -5.05 18.69
N GLU A 816 15.83 -4.73 19.19
CA GLU A 816 17.04 -5.50 18.90
C GLU A 816 17.04 -6.92 19.49
N ASN A 817 16.19 -7.18 20.49
CA ASN A 817 16.01 -8.46 21.19
C ASN A 817 17.26 -9.04 21.89
N THR A 818 18.46 -8.57 21.55
CA THR A 818 19.76 -9.04 22.03
C THR A 818 20.79 -7.91 21.97
N GLY A 819 21.94 -8.10 22.63
CA GLY A 819 23.05 -7.15 22.58
C GLY A 819 22.90 -5.96 23.54
N THR A 820 23.79 -4.97 23.36
CA THR A 820 23.98 -3.82 24.25
C THR A 820 23.71 -2.47 23.59
N THR A 821 23.23 -2.47 22.34
CA THR A 821 23.04 -1.27 21.54
C THR A 821 21.58 -1.16 21.15
N ALA A 822 20.99 0.02 21.34
CA ALA A 822 19.71 0.42 20.78
C ALA A 822 19.98 1.28 19.55
N TYR A 823 19.60 0.79 18.37
CA TYR A 823 19.87 1.46 17.11
C TYR A 823 18.90 2.61 16.88
N ASP A 824 19.42 3.72 16.35
CA ASP A 824 18.59 4.86 15.98
C ASP A 824 17.83 4.56 14.68
N SER A 825 16.51 4.61 14.76
CA SER A 825 15.55 4.42 13.68
C SER A 825 15.08 5.75 13.07
N SER A 826 15.58 6.90 13.54
CA SER A 826 15.23 8.20 12.96
C SER A 826 15.98 8.55 11.67
N GLY A 827 17.06 7.83 11.37
CA GLY A 827 17.95 8.13 10.24
C GLY A 827 19.03 9.18 10.57
N ASN A 828 19.17 9.59 11.83
CA ASN A 828 20.07 10.67 12.25
C ASN A 828 21.34 10.18 12.98
N ASN A 829 21.63 8.87 12.92
CA ASN A 829 22.82 8.24 13.51
C ASN A 829 22.98 8.43 15.03
N ASN A 830 21.88 8.49 15.78
CA ASN A 830 21.88 8.71 17.24
C ASN A 830 21.88 7.42 18.08
N SER A 831 22.47 6.32 17.61
CA SER A 831 22.39 5.02 18.31
C SER A 831 22.88 5.12 19.77
N ALA A 832 22.17 4.45 20.68
CA ALA A 832 22.46 4.47 22.11
C ALA A 832 23.13 3.16 22.55
N THR A 833 24.12 3.23 23.44
CA THR A 833 24.82 2.06 23.97
C THR A 833 24.59 1.92 25.47
N SER A 834 24.42 0.70 25.95
CA SER A 834 24.18 0.41 27.36
C SER A 834 25.40 0.72 28.22
N ASN A 835 25.20 1.33 29.39
CA ASN A 835 26.25 1.54 30.39
C ASN A 835 26.19 0.53 31.57
N GLY A 836 25.62 -0.66 31.33
CA GLY A 836 25.41 -1.69 32.35
C GLY A 836 24.64 -2.90 31.82
N THR A 837 24.18 -3.77 32.72
CA THR A 837 23.43 -4.98 32.34
C THR A 837 21.97 -4.65 32.00
N ILE A 838 21.68 -4.53 30.71
CA ILE A 838 20.30 -4.40 30.21
C ILE A 838 19.75 -5.75 29.77
N GLY A 839 18.43 -5.93 29.87
CA GLY A 839 17.72 -7.07 29.30
C GLY A 839 16.82 -6.66 28.15
N TRP A 840 16.38 -7.64 27.38
CA TRP A 840 15.34 -7.48 26.37
C TRP A 840 14.12 -8.32 26.76
N ALA A 841 12.93 -7.83 26.48
CA ALA A 841 11.67 -8.55 26.74
C ALA A 841 10.62 -8.13 25.73
N LEU A 842 9.53 -8.90 25.62
CA LEU A 842 8.40 -8.53 24.75
C LEU A 842 7.92 -7.10 25.06
N GLY A 843 7.95 -6.27 24.04
CA GLY A 843 7.58 -4.86 24.07
C GLY A 843 6.08 -4.64 23.97
N LYS A 844 5.69 -3.36 23.91
CA LYS A 844 4.38 -2.96 23.39
C LYS A 844 4.30 -3.28 21.89
N ARG A 845 5.41 -3.13 21.18
CA ARG A 845 5.65 -3.54 19.79
C ARG A 845 6.96 -4.31 19.79
N GLY A 846 7.01 -5.46 19.12
CA GLY A 846 8.23 -6.28 19.06
C GLY A 846 8.90 -6.51 20.43
N SER A 847 10.10 -5.95 20.61
CA SER A 847 10.90 -6.04 21.85
C SER A 847 10.92 -4.71 22.61
N SER A 848 11.44 -4.75 23.84
CA SER A 848 11.58 -3.58 24.70
C SER A 848 12.84 -3.67 25.54
N LEU A 849 13.33 -2.51 25.94
CA LEU A 849 14.39 -2.40 26.94
C LEU A 849 13.83 -2.81 28.30
N ASN A 850 14.36 -3.90 28.85
CA ASN A 850 13.98 -4.43 30.15
C ASN A 850 15.02 -4.04 31.22
N LEU A 851 14.58 -3.21 32.16
CA LEU A 851 15.39 -2.68 33.26
C LEU A 851 14.99 -3.30 34.61
N SER A 852 14.22 -4.40 34.59
CA SER A 852 13.78 -5.10 35.81
C SER A 852 14.82 -6.07 36.39
N THR A 853 15.87 -6.43 35.65
CA THR A 853 16.78 -7.53 35.99
C THR A 853 18.22 -7.11 36.35
N GLY A 854 18.48 -5.82 36.56
CA GLY A 854 19.83 -5.27 36.69
C GLY A 854 20.21 -4.72 38.07
N ALA A 855 21.52 -4.58 38.32
CA ALA A 855 22.05 -3.72 39.38
C ALA A 855 21.64 -2.24 39.17
N ALA A 856 21.80 -1.41 40.20
CA ALA A 856 21.31 -0.04 40.19
C ALA A 856 21.96 0.83 39.07
N ALA A 857 21.15 1.67 38.41
CA ALA A 857 21.50 2.66 37.37
C ALA A 857 21.78 2.17 35.93
N ASN A 858 21.30 0.99 35.52
CA ASN A 858 21.43 0.56 34.12
C ASN A 858 20.56 1.40 33.17
N ASN A 859 21.15 1.93 32.10
CA ASN A 859 20.49 2.71 31.06
C ASN A 859 21.11 2.41 29.68
N VAL A 860 20.52 2.98 28.64
CA VAL A 860 21.21 3.21 27.36
C VAL A 860 21.48 4.69 27.18
N TYR A 861 22.67 5.03 26.70
CA TYR A 861 23.16 6.39 26.53
C TYR A 861 23.46 6.66 25.06
N SER A 862 22.89 7.75 24.54
CA SER A 862 23.21 8.31 23.24
C SER A 862 24.02 9.58 23.43
N ALA A 863 25.15 9.70 22.74
CA ALA A 863 25.97 10.91 22.80
C ALA A 863 25.21 12.15 22.26
N GLY A 864 25.69 13.33 22.63
CA GLY A 864 25.16 14.60 22.10
C GLY A 864 25.36 14.71 20.59
N GLY A 865 24.40 15.38 19.93
CA GLY A 865 24.40 15.62 18.48
C GLY A 865 23.62 16.89 18.17
N ASN A 866 23.98 17.61 17.11
CA ASN A 866 23.48 18.97 16.81
C ASN A 866 21.99 19.05 16.42
N ASN A 867 21.30 17.92 16.25
CA ASN A 867 19.93 17.84 15.70
C ASN A 867 18.82 18.20 16.70
N LEU A 868 19.17 18.61 17.92
CA LEU A 868 18.26 19.10 18.97
C LEU A 868 18.64 20.51 19.48
N ALA A 869 19.55 21.21 18.81
CA ALA A 869 19.97 22.55 19.22
C ALA A 869 18.94 23.61 18.82
N ASN A 870 18.69 24.58 19.71
CA ASN A 870 17.87 25.80 19.48
C ASN A 870 16.39 25.59 19.08
N THR A 871 15.75 24.50 19.47
CA THR A 871 14.45 24.12 18.87
C THR A 871 13.26 24.99 19.29
N GLY A 872 13.34 25.71 20.43
CA GLY A 872 12.25 26.54 20.95
C GLY A 872 10.94 25.80 21.30
N ALA A 873 10.84 24.53 20.93
CA ALA A 873 9.75 23.59 21.16
C ALA A 873 10.33 22.16 21.11
N LEU A 874 9.74 21.21 21.84
CA LEU A 874 10.24 19.84 21.92
C LEU A 874 9.10 18.88 22.30
N THR A 875 9.13 17.65 21.78
CA THR A 875 8.26 16.57 22.27
C THR A 875 9.08 15.36 22.68
N LEU A 876 8.81 14.85 23.88
CA LEU A 876 9.38 13.63 24.44
C LEU A 876 8.27 12.59 24.58
N GLU A 877 8.47 11.39 24.07
CA GLU A 877 7.50 10.30 24.26
C GLU A 877 8.11 8.91 24.31
N ALA A 878 7.41 8.00 24.97
CA ALA A 878 7.76 6.59 25.06
C ALA A 878 6.55 5.75 25.47
N TRP A 879 6.57 4.47 25.12
CA TRP A 879 5.77 3.44 25.79
C TRP A 879 6.51 2.96 27.05
N VAL A 880 5.81 2.93 28.18
CA VAL A 880 6.37 2.50 29.48
C VAL A 880 5.50 1.46 30.16
N ASN A 881 6.13 0.49 30.83
CA ASN A 881 5.47 -0.53 31.64
C ASN A 881 6.24 -0.72 32.96
N PRO A 882 5.96 0.10 33.99
CA PRO A 882 6.66 0.03 35.26
C PRO A 882 6.22 -1.20 36.06
N ALA A 883 7.17 -2.01 36.53
CA ALA A 883 6.91 -3.17 37.39
C ALA A 883 6.73 -2.77 38.86
N SER A 884 7.35 -1.66 39.27
CA SER A 884 7.19 -1.06 40.59
C SER A 884 7.43 0.44 40.52
N TYR A 885 6.95 1.19 41.51
CA TYR A 885 7.32 2.59 41.67
C TYR A 885 8.66 2.73 42.42
N GLY A 886 9.43 3.75 42.04
CA GLY A 886 10.63 4.17 42.77
C GLY A 886 10.28 4.84 44.10
N SER A 887 11.30 5.06 44.94
CA SER A 887 11.18 5.99 46.08
C SER A 887 11.15 7.46 45.61
N GLU A 888 11.72 7.72 44.44
CA GLU A 888 11.78 9.01 43.73
C GLU A 888 11.17 8.87 42.31
N GLU A 889 11.26 9.92 41.47
CA GLU A 889 10.94 9.78 40.04
C GLU A 889 11.83 8.75 39.35
N MET A 890 11.22 7.94 38.50
CA MET A 890 11.89 7.00 37.62
C MET A 890 12.12 7.65 36.25
N THR A 891 13.37 7.76 35.84
CA THR A 891 13.78 8.38 34.58
C THR A 891 13.36 7.53 33.38
N VAL A 892 12.64 8.13 32.43
CA VAL A 892 12.36 7.52 31.12
C VAL A 892 13.31 8.09 30.09
N ILE A 893 13.34 9.42 29.97
CA ILE A 893 14.28 10.18 29.13
C ILE A 893 14.90 11.28 29.99
N GLN A 894 16.21 11.44 29.94
CA GLN A 894 16.92 12.50 30.66
C GLN A 894 18.02 13.13 29.82
N ASN A 895 18.02 14.46 29.82
CA ASN A 895 19.09 15.36 29.41
C ASN A 895 18.95 16.68 30.21
N THR A 896 19.06 17.84 29.56
CA THR A 896 18.62 19.15 30.10
C THR A 896 17.10 19.23 30.26
N TYR A 897 16.38 18.19 29.83
CA TYR A 897 14.96 17.97 30.05
C TYR A 897 14.71 16.55 30.56
N TYR A 898 13.57 16.35 31.21
CA TYR A 898 13.18 15.09 31.81
C TYR A 898 11.79 14.68 31.36
N LEU A 899 11.63 13.40 31.05
CA LEU A 899 10.37 12.68 31.09
C LEU A 899 10.51 11.54 32.11
N SER A 900 9.63 11.50 33.10
CA SER A 900 9.76 10.58 34.22
C SER A 900 8.41 10.16 34.81
N VAL A 901 8.40 9.05 35.56
CA VAL A 901 7.23 8.55 36.29
C VAL A 901 7.50 8.60 37.80
N TYR A 902 6.68 9.33 38.56
CA TYR A 902 6.85 9.51 40.00
C TYR A 902 6.31 8.34 40.83
N ASN A 903 6.58 8.36 42.14
CA ASN A 903 6.22 7.28 43.06
C ASN A 903 4.71 7.07 43.26
N ASN A 904 3.89 8.02 42.80
CA ASN A 904 2.42 7.96 42.79
C ASN A 904 1.84 7.68 41.39
N GLY A 905 2.69 7.33 40.42
CA GLY A 905 2.30 7.08 39.02
C GLY A 905 2.00 8.33 38.19
N SER A 906 2.35 9.53 38.66
CA SER A 906 2.26 10.75 37.84
C SER A 906 3.37 10.81 36.80
N ILE A 907 3.08 11.34 35.62
CA ILE A 907 4.10 11.77 34.68
C ILE A 907 4.65 13.11 35.17
N ASN A 908 5.97 13.20 35.29
CA ASN A 908 6.67 14.44 35.60
C ASN A 908 7.54 14.83 34.41
N CYS A 909 7.49 16.11 34.08
CA CYS A 909 8.27 16.69 33.01
C CYS A 909 8.96 17.98 33.44
N TYR A 910 10.21 18.16 33.04
CA TYR A 910 11.03 19.29 33.47
C TYR A 910 11.97 19.73 32.36
N TRP A 911 12.19 21.04 32.23
CA TRP A 911 13.24 21.62 31.41
C TRP A 911 14.09 22.55 32.27
N TYR A 912 15.41 22.45 32.17
CA TYR A 912 16.30 23.45 32.76
C TYR A 912 16.15 24.79 32.02
N GLY A 913 16.27 25.89 32.76
CA GLY A 913 16.21 27.23 32.19
C GLY A 913 14.80 27.77 31.91
N THR A 914 13.75 27.01 32.25
CA THR A 914 12.37 27.50 32.11
C THR A 914 11.84 28.22 33.34
N THR A 915 10.82 29.06 33.13
CA THR A 915 10.11 29.83 34.14
C THR A 915 8.61 29.52 34.08
N PRO A 916 7.97 29.08 35.20
CA PRO A 916 8.59 28.74 36.49
C PRO A 916 9.45 27.47 36.40
N ALA A 917 10.59 27.46 37.10
CA ALA A 917 11.46 26.28 37.15
C ALA A 917 10.88 25.20 38.07
N GLY A 918 10.93 23.93 37.63
CA GLY A 918 10.65 22.75 38.45
C GLY A 918 9.90 21.66 37.69
N TYR A 919 9.72 20.49 38.31
CA TYR A 919 8.94 19.42 37.69
C TYR A 919 7.46 19.80 37.58
N HIS A 920 6.92 19.62 36.39
CA HIS A 920 5.50 19.79 36.07
C HIS A 920 4.84 18.42 35.95
N SER A 921 3.75 18.23 36.70
CA SER A 921 3.14 16.91 36.89
C SER A 921 1.78 16.79 36.20
N SER A 922 1.45 15.59 35.72
CA SER A 922 0.11 15.24 35.20
C SER A 922 -0.92 14.95 36.30
N GLY A 923 -0.49 14.90 37.57
CA GLY A 923 -1.30 14.38 38.68
C GLY A 923 -1.15 12.87 38.89
N ALA A 924 -1.50 12.39 40.09
CA ALA A 924 -1.29 11.00 40.52
C ALA A 924 -2.15 9.97 39.76
N GLY A 925 -1.67 8.73 39.67
CA GLY A 925 -2.44 7.57 39.16
C GLY A 925 -2.56 7.50 37.64
N THR A 926 -1.72 8.22 36.89
CA THR A 926 -1.79 8.27 35.42
C THR A 926 -1.07 7.14 34.70
N VAL A 927 -0.09 6.50 35.34
CA VAL A 927 0.71 5.39 34.78
C VAL A 927 0.59 4.18 35.72
N PRO A 928 -0.30 3.22 35.45
CA PRO A 928 -0.47 2.02 36.27
C PRO A 928 0.73 1.06 36.18
N LEU A 929 0.96 0.30 37.25
CA LEU A 929 1.96 -0.76 37.26
C LEU A 929 1.57 -1.92 36.35
N ASN A 930 2.57 -2.56 35.73
CA ASN A 930 2.45 -3.75 34.90
C ASN A 930 1.57 -3.59 33.65
N GLN A 931 1.31 -2.34 33.22
CA GLN A 931 0.52 -2.03 32.04
C GLN A 931 1.29 -1.08 31.12
N TRP A 932 1.25 -1.35 29.82
CA TRP A 932 1.82 -0.45 28.82
C TRP A 932 1.01 0.85 28.77
N THR A 933 1.69 1.97 29.00
CA THR A 933 1.13 3.32 28.92
C THR A 933 2.01 4.17 28.02
N HIS A 934 1.44 4.84 27.03
CA HIS A 934 2.15 5.83 26.23
C HIS A 934 2.17 7.14 27.02
N ILE A 935 3.35 7.70 27.22
CA ILE A 935 3.51 8.95 27.96
C ILE A 935 4.18 9.98 27.06
N THR A 936 3.65 11.21 27.06
CA THR A 936 4.18 12.28 26.20
C THR A 936 4.26 13.58 26.97
N CYS A 937 5.33 14.33 26.71
CA CYS A 937 5.49 15.69 27.15
C CYS A 937 5.86 16.58 25.96
N ALA A 938 4.95 17.47 25.57
CA ALA A 938 5.08 18.37 24.43
C ALA A 938 5.17 19.82 24.90
N TRP A 939 6.27 20.50 24.60
CA TRP A 939 6.51 21.90 24.92
C TRP A 939 6.54 22.74 23.65
N ASP A 940 5.73 23.80 23.58
CA ASP A 940 5.60 24.69 22.41
C ASP A 940 6.36 26.02 22.54
N GLY A 941 7.28 26.10 23.50
CA GLY A 941 8.00 27.33 23.84
C GLY A 941 7.30 28.19 24.90
N SER A 942 5.98 28.02 25.06
CA SER A 942 5.15 28.78 26.01
C SER A 942 4.36 27.90 26.98
N ASN A 943 4.11 26.65 26.63
CA ASN A 943 3.30 25.72 27.40
C ASN A 943 3.86 24.30 27.30
N ILE A 944 3.95 23.62 28.43
CA ILE A 944 4.13 22.17 28.52
C ILE A 944 2.76 21.50 28.56
N ARG A 945 2.55 20.50 27.72
CA ARG A 945 1.37 19.64 27.69
C ARG A 945 1.75 18.20 27.96
N LEU A 946 1.10 17.58 28.94
CA LEU A 946 1.34 16.21 29.35
C LEU A 946 0.20 15.31 28.88
N TYR A 947 0.53 14.22 28.19
CA TYR A 947 -0.44 13.26 27.69
C TYR A 947 -0.17 11.87 28.25
N THR A 948 -1.23 11.14 28.53
CA THR A 948 -1.19 9.69 28.77
C THR A 948 -2.08 9.05 27.72
N ASN A 949 -1.55 8.08 26.99
CA ASN A 949 -2.26 7.40 25.93
C ASN A 949 -2.97 8.38 24.95
N GLY A 950 -2.26 9.42 24.53
CA GLY A 950 -2.79 10.43 23.61
C GLY A 950 -3.88 11.34 24.18
N ILE A 951 -4.23 11.21 25.47
CA ILE A 951 -5.21 12.05 26.17
C ILE A 951 -4.48 13.10 27.00
N LEU A 952 -4.78 14.38 26.77
CA LEU A 952 -4.21 15.50 27.51
C LEU A 952 -4.61 15.43 28.99
N LYS A 953 -3.62 15.51 29.89
CA LYS A 953 -3.80 15.51 31.34
C LYS A 953 -3.57 16.86 31.98
N ASN A 954 -2.62 17.63 31.47
CA ASN A 954 -2.31 18.94 32.03
C ASN A 954 -1.68 19.86 30.98
N THR A 955 -1.90 21.17 31.15
CA THR A 955 -1.25 22.24 30.40
C THR A 955 -0.68 23.23 31.40
N ILE A 956 0.62 23.48 31.33
CA ILE A 956 1.32 24.39 32.24
C ILE A 956 2.00 25.47 31.40
N ALA A 957 1.73 26.75 31.71
CA ALA A 957 2.42 27.87 31.09
C ALA A 957 3.87 27.94 31.59
N VAL A 958 4.82 27.79 30.67
CA VAL A 958 6.25 27.69 30.93
C VAL A 958 7.02 28.28 29.74
N THR A 959 7.85 29.29 29.99
CA THR A 959 8.71 29.93 28.97
C THR A 959 10.19 29.68 29.26
N GLY A 960 11.05 29.67 28.26
CA GLY A 960 12.50 29.51 28.43
C GLY A 960 13.24 29.15 27.16
N ASP A 961 14.55 28.97 27.28
CA ASP A 961 15.45 28.69 26.16
C ASP A 961 15.72 27.18 26.11
N GLY A 962 15.00 26.45 25.25
CA GLY A 962 15.06 24.98 25.14
C GLY A 962 16.34 24.45 24.49
N ASN A 963 17.50 24.88 24.97
CA ASN A 963 18.79 24.60 24.36
C ASN A 963 19.36 23.24 24.81
N ASP A 964 19.93 22.48 23.87
CA ASP A 964 20.52 21.16 24.14
C ASP A 964 21.76 20.85 23.28
N PRO A 965 22.98 20.90 23.87
CA PRO A 965 24.18 20.28 23.30
C PRO A 965 24.54 18.93 23.97
N GLY A 966 23.72 18.39 24.88
CA GLY A 966 24.01 17.26 25.76
C GLY A 966 23.65 15.88 25.21
N GLY A 967 24.14 14.82 25.86
CA GLY A 967 23.76 13.44 25.58
C GLY A 967 22.51 12.99 26.32
N ILE A 968 21.85 11.95 25.81
CA ILE A 968 20.53 11.48 26.27
C ILE A 968 20.66 10.14 26.98
N ASN A 969 20.11 10.06 28.20
CA ASN A 969 19.95 8.83 28.94
C ASN A 969 18.52 8.31 28.83
N ILE A 970 18.37 7.01 28.52
CA ILE A 970 17.07 6.31 28.52
C ILE A 970 17.08 5.27 29.63
N GLY A 971 16.15 5.41 30.57
CA GLY A 971 15.88 4.41 31.61
C GLY A 971 16.58 4.57 32.96
N ALA A 972 17.63 5.39 33.09
CA ALA A 972 18.15 5.80 34.40
C ALA A 972 19.00 7.06 34.31
N GLU A 973 18.85 7.96 35.28
CA GLU A 973 19.82 9.04 35.56
C GLU A 973 20.88 8.56 36.57
N ASN A 974 20.45 7.87 37.62
CA ASN A 974 21.27 7.36 38.71
C ASN A 974 20.58 6.18 39.39
N THR A 975 21.13 5.71 40.52
CA THR A 975 20.65 4.52 41.23
C THR A 975 19.30 4.70 41.92
N THR A 976 18.91 5.91 42.32
CA THR A 976 17.61 6.17 42.99
C THR A 976 16.50 6.45 41.98
N ARG A 977 16.86 6.97 40.80
CA ARG A 977 15.94 7.36 39.71
C ARG A 977 15.92 6.40 38.51
N GLN A 978 16.30 5.15 38.72
CA GLN A 978 16.23 4.12 37.68
C GLN A 978 14.78 3.72 37.38
N PHE A 979 14.46 3.55 36.10
CA PHE A 979 13.21 2.94 35.66
C PHE A 979 13.18 1.46 35.99
N ARG A 980 12.16 1.06 36.78
CA ARG A 980 11.98 -0.32 37.22
C ARG A 980 10.88 -0.99 36.41
N GLY A 981 11.19 -1.37 35.18
CA GLY A 981 10.22 -1.97 34.28
C GLY A 981 10.74 -2.07 32.85
N ARG A 982 9.82 -1.95 31.90
CA ARG A 982 10.14 -1.96 30.46
C ARG A 982 9.85 -0.61 29.81
N ILE A 983 10.70 -0.21 28.88
CA ILE A 983 10.55 0.98 28.04
C ILE A 983 10.63 0.54 26.58
N ASP A 984 9.78 1.11 25.74
CA ASP A 984 9.65 0.76 24.33
C ASP A 984 9.36 2.03 23.50
N ASP A 985 9.72 2.00 22.21
CA ASP A 985 9.31 2.97 21.19
C ASP A 985 9.51 4.44 21.61
N VAL A 986 10.76 4.79 21.95
CA VAL A 986 11.17 6.11 22.47
C VAL A 986 11.38 7.08 21.31
N LYS A 987 10.64 8.20 21.30
CA LYS A 987 10.77 9.25 20.27
C LYS A 987 11.02 10.62 20.88
N ILE A 988 11.85 11.40 20.20
CA ILE A 988 12.13 12.80 20.51
C ILE A 988 11.98 13.62 19.24
N TYR A 989 11.12 14.63 19.29
CA TYR A 989 10.90 15.58 18.20
C TYR A 989 11.43 16.96 18.58
N ASN A 990 12.11 17.62 17.64
CA ASN A 990 12.55 19.02 17.72
C ASN A 990 11.41 20.04 17.51
N TYR A 991 10.16 19.62 17.68
CA TYR A 991 8.98 20.47 17.59
C TYR A 991 7.88 19.94 18.53
N ALA A 992 6.88 20.79 18.83
CA ALA A 992 5.71 20.37 19.58
C ALA A 992 4.74 19.57 18.68
N ARG A 993 4.57 18.28 18.97
CA ARG A 993 3.58 17.41 18.31
C ARG A 993 2.18 17.82 18.74
N THR A 994 1.24 17.77 17.80
CA THR A 994 -0.19 17.98 18.10
C THR A 994 -0.81 16.75 18.77
N ALA A 995 -1.99 16.90 19.38
CA ALA A 995 -2.68 15.77 20.00
C ALA A 995 -2.98 14.62 19.00
N LYS A 996 -3.36 14.95 17.76
CA LYS A 996 -3.59 13.97 16.68
C LYS A 996 -2.31 13.20 16.36
N GLN A 997 -1.21 13.92 16.20
CA GLN A 997 0.11 13.35 15.92
C GLN A 997 0.62 12.44 17.05
N ILE A 998 0.43 12.83 18.31
CA ILE A 998 0.76 12.00 19.48
C ILE A 998 -0.10 10.72 19.48
N GLN A 999 -1.36 10.82 19.09
CA GLN A 999 -2.23 9.66 18.92
C GLN A 999 -1.80 8.77 17.76
N GLU A 1000 -1.31 9.33 16.66
CA GLU A 1000 -0.71 8.58 15.56
C GLU A 1000 0.53 7.81 16.00
N ASP A 1001 1.44 8.44 16.75
CA ASP A 1001 2.66 7.78 17.27
C ASP A 1001 2.34 6.66 18.25
N MET A 1002 1.44 6.93 19.18
CA MET A 1002 0.91 5.93 20.10
C MET A 1002 0.38 4.71 19.32
N ASN A 1003 -0.34 4.96 18.22
CA ASN A 1003 -0.90 3.91 17.37
C ASN A 1003 0.09 3.36 16.31
N GLY A 1004 1.30 3.91 16.21
CA GLY A 1004 2.40 3.35 15.41
C GLY A 1004 2.67 4.04 14.10
N GLY A 1005 2.44 5.35 14.01
CA GLY A 1005 2.60 6.13 12.78
C GLY A 1005 1.52 5.88 11.73
N ILE A 1006 0.45 5.17 12.10
CA ILE A 1006 -0.76 4.99 11.29
C ILE A 1006 -1.85 5.77 12.01
N ALA A 1007 -2.67 6.52 11.28
CA ALA A 1007 -3.97 6.99 11.79
C ALA A 1007 -4.81 5.75 12.14
N GLY A 1008 -4.63 5.27 13.38
CA GLY A 1008 -5.08 3.98 13.85
C GLY A 1008 -6.56 3.96 14.21
N PRO A 1009 -7.15 2.77 14.36
CA PRO A 1009 -8.54 2.61 14.75
C PRO A 1009 -8.79 3.21 16.16
N VAL A 1010 -10.03 3.64 16.42
CA VAL A 1010 -10.46 4.24 17.71
C VAL A 1010 -10.50 3.25 18.90
N ALA A 1011 -10.25 1.96 18.63
CA ALA A 1011 -9.99 0.89 19.59
C ALA A 1011 -9.32 -0.28 18.85
N TYR A 1012 -8.41 -1.01 19.50
CA TYR A 1012 -7.73 -2.18 18.93
C TYR A 1012 -7.55 -3.21 20.01
N TRP A 1013 -8.29 -4.31 19.93
CA TRP A 1013 -8.21 -5.40 20.88
C TRP A 1013 -7.54 -6.59 20.20
N PRO A 1014 -6.23 -6.82 20.44
CA PRO A 1014 -5.52 -7.88 19.76
C PRO A 1014 -5.90 -9.26 20.32
N MET A 1015 -6.55 -9.33 21.50
CA MET A 1015 -7.03 -10.56 22.17
C MET A 1015 -5.90 -11.49 22.66
N GLU A 1016 -4.75 -10.90 22.97
CA GLU A 1016 -3.48 -11.60 23.15
C GLU A 1016 -3.13 -11.95 24.60
N GLU A 1017 -3.93 -11.54 25.58
CA GLU A 1017 -3.53 -11.54 27.00
C GLU A 1017 -3.40 -12.95 27.61
N GLY A 1018 -3.92 -13.98 26.93
CA GLY A 1018 -3.74 -15.39 27.26
C GLY A 1018 -4.39 -15.89 28.56
N GLN A 1019 -4.68 -15.01 29.52
CA GLN A 1019 -5.39 -15.28 30.78
C GLN A 1019 -6.14 -14.02 31.27
N GLY A 1020 -7.06 -14.19 32.22
CA GLY A 1020 -7.79 -13.08 32.85
C GLY A 1020 -9.02 -12.59 32.06
N GLY A 1021 -9.91 -11.88 32.75
CA GLY A 1021 -11.24 -11.49 32.25
C GLY A 1021 -11.27 -10.16 31.50
N SER A 1022 -10.13 -9.66 31.03
CA SER A 1022 -10.03 -8.33 30.41
C SER A 1022 -9.45 -8.40 29.01
N VAL A 1023 -10.10 -7.73 28.06
CA VAL A 1023 -9.64 -7.61 26.68
C VAL A 1023 -9.00 -6.23 26.53
N LEU A 1024 -7.67 -6.17 26.51
CA LEU A 1024 -6.95 -4.91 26.65
C LEU A 1024 -6.97 -4.13 25.33
N ASP A 1025 -7.38 -2.87 25.42
CA ASP A 1025 -7.29 -1.95 24.30
C ASP A 1025 -5.84 -1.53 24.07
N SER A 1026 -5.32 -1.86 22.91
CA SER A 1026 -3.98 -1.57 22.48
C SER A 1026 -3.79 -0.18 21.88
N THR A 1027 -4.87 0.58 21.65
CA THR A 1027 -4.82 1.96 21.13
C THR A 1027 -4.66 3.02 22.21
N GLY A 1028 -4.48 2.62 23.48
CA GLY A 1028 -4.25 3.54 24.60
C GLY A 1028 -5.51 4.28 25.10
N TYR A 1029 -6.60 4.36 24.34
CA TYR A 1029 -7.85 5.00 24.77
C TYR A 1029 -8.53 4.35 25.99
N SER A 1030 -7.92 3.29 26.54
CA SER A 1030 -8.33 2.59 27.76
C SER A 1030 -9.75 2.02 27.64
N SER A 1031 -10.18 1.75 26.41
CA SER A 1031 -11.42 1.05 26.12
C SER A 1031 -11.29 -0.45 26.38
N THR A 1032 -10.63 -0.84 27.49
CA THR A 1032 -10.45 -2.25 27.87
C THR A 1032 -11.82 -2.89 28.06
N GLY A 1033 -12.07 -3.93 27.26
CA GLY A 1033 -13.28 -4.73 27.35
C GLY A 1033 -13.25 -5.65 28.55
N THR A 1034 -14.43 -5.96 29.09
CA THR A 1034 -14.61 -7.07 30.03
C THR A 1034 -15.05 -8.28 29.25
N LEU A 1035 -14.36 -9.39 29.46
CA LEU A 1035 -14.77 -10.69 28.97
C LEU A 1035 -15.80 -11.28 29.92
N THR A 1036 -17.03 -11.37 29.45
CA THR A 1036 -18.13 -12.02 30.16
C THR A 1036 -18.33 -13.40 29.57
N ILE A 1037 -18.09 -14.42 30.39
CA ILE A 1037 -18.35 -15.82 30.05
C ILE A 1037 -19.60 -16.22 30.80
N GLY A 1038 -20.64 -16.62 30.09
CA GLY A 1038 -21.88 -16.97 30.75
C GLY A 1038 -21.85 -18.39 31.31
N ALA A 1039 -22.94 -18.75 32.00
CA ALA A 1039 -22.99 -19.97 32.80
C ALA A 1039 -23.33 -21.22 31.98
N THR A 1040 -23.57 -21.07 30.67
CA THR A 1040 -24.12 -22.12 29.82
C THR A 1040 -23.36 -22.25 28.51
N GLY A 1041 -22.92 -23.47 28.16
CA GLY A 1041 -22.18 -23.73 26.93
C GLY A 1041 -20.94 -24.60 27.17
N THR A 1042 -19.98 -24.58 26.25
CA THR A 1042 -18.74 -25.39 26.35
C THR A 1042 -17.59 -24.66 27.03
N GLN A 1043 -17.68 -23.33 27.17
CA GLN A 1043 -16.76 -22.50 27.95
C GLN A 1043 -17.57 -21.83 29.05
N THR A 1044 -17.46 -22.25 30.31
CA THR A 1044 -18.21 -21.63 31.44
C THR A 1044 -17.33 -20.79 32.35
N THR A 1045 -16.05 -20.65 31.98
CA THR A 1045 -15.07 -19.85 32.71
C THR A 1045 -14.16 -19.08 31.75
N VAL A 1046 -13.68 -17.92 32.19
CA VAL A 1046 -12.69 -17.09 31.49
C VAL A 1046 -11.46 -17.88 31.04
N VAL A 1047 -11.04 -18.87 31.83
CA VAL A 1047 -9.88 -19.72 31.52
C VAL A 1047 -10.13 -20.60 30.29
N GLN A 1048 -11.33 -21.15 30.16
CA GLN A 1048 -11.71 -21.97 29.01
C GLN A 1048 -11.90 -21.11 27.75
N ALA A 1049 -12.44 -19.90 27.88
CA ALA A 1049 -12.58 -18.97 26.76
C ALA A 1049 -11.24 -18.43 26.23
N ARG A 1050 -10.20 -18.44 27.06
CA ARG A 1050 -8.81 -18.14 26.65
C ARG A 1050 -8.08 -19.36 26.07
N GLN A 1051 -8.73 -20.53 26.05
CA GLN A 1051 -8.17 -21.83 25.67
C GLN A 1051 -6.81 -22.14 26.33
N ASN A 1052 -6.56 -21.70 27.57
CA ASN A 1052 -5.24 -21.80 28.23
C ASN A 1052 -4.06 -21.23 27.40
N GLY A 1053 -4.28 -20.21 26.57
CA GLY A 1053 -3.23 -19.61 25.74
C GLY A 1053 -2.93 -20.39 24.46
N ALA A 1054 -3.95 -20.92 23.78
CA ALA A 1054 -3.82 -21.45 22.42
C ALA A 1054 -3.40 -20.36 21.41
N THR A 1055 -2.76 -20.75 20.30
CA THR A 1055 -2.17 -19.82 19.32
C THR A 1055 -3.14 -19.40 18.21
N GLY A 1056 -3.32 -18.09 18.04
CA GLY A 1056 -4.03 -17.45 16.93
C GLY A 1056 -3.10 -17.03 15.79
N LYS A 1057 -3.67 -16.51 14.69
CA LYS A 1057 -2.96 -16.10 13.46
C LYS A 1057 -1.80 -15.12 13.71
N PHE A 1058 -1.91 -14.29 14.75
CA PHE A 1058 -0.89 -13.32 15.16
C PHE A 1058 -0.62 -13.38 16.68
N GLY A 1059 -0.62 -14.58 17.28
CA GLY A 1059 -0.32 -14.75 18.70
C GLY A 1059 -1.24 -15.74 19.40
N LYS A 1060 -2.18 -15.28 20.24
CA LYS A 1060 -3.18 -16.01 21.02
C LYS A 1060 -4.59 -15.65 20.51
N SER A 1061 -5.62 -16.30 21.05
CA SER A 1061 -7.00 -16.01 20.65
C SER A 1061 -7.99 -16.26 21.78
N LEU A 1062 -9.17 -15.66 21.64
CA LEU A 1062 -10.35 -16.03 22.42
C LEU A 1062 -11.18 -17.07 21.67
N ASN A 1063 -11.87 -17.88 22.44
CA ASN A 1063 -12.81 -18.89 21.97
C ASN A 1063 -14.11 -18.71 22.74
N PHE A 1064 -15.14 -18.32 22.01
CA PHE A 1064 -16.49 -18.17 22.53
C PHE A 1064 -17.31 -19.33 22.03
N ASP A 1065 -18.17 -19.86 22.87
CA ASP A 1065 -19.02 -20.98 22.48
C ASP A 1065 -20.30 -20.55 21.74
N GLY A 1066 -20.46 -19.23 21.54
CA GLY A 1066 -21.55 -18.62 20.79
C GLY A 1066 -22.90 -18.61 21.53
N THR A 1067 -22.92 -18.90 22.84
CA THR A 1067 -24.16 -18.94 23.63
C THR A 1067 -24.41 -17.63 24.37
N ASP A 1068 -23.52 -17.27 25.29
CA ASP A 1068 -23.64 -16.14 26.20
C ASP A 1068 -22.30 -15.44 26.48
N ASP A 1069 -21.26 -15.84 25.76
CA ASP A 1069 -19.91 -15.27 25.81
C ASP A 1069 -19.82 -14.00 24.97
N TYR A 1070 -19.28 -12.93 25.55
CA TYR A 1070 -18.97 -11.71 24.81
C TYR A 1070 -17.83 -10.93 25.46
N ALA A 1071 -17.16 -10.11 24.66
CA ALA A 1071 -16.25 -9.09 25.14
C ALA A 1071 -16.85 -7.70 24.85
N GLY A 1072 -17.09 -6.92 25.90
CA GLY A 1072 -17.69 -5.58 25.78
C GLY A 1072 -16.84 -4.53 26.48
N CYS A 1073 -16.52 -3.44 25.78
CA CYS A 1073 -16.11 -2.20 26.44
C CYS A 1073 -17.40 -1.43 26.80
N GLY A 1074 -17.52 -0.91 28.01
CA GLY A 1074 -18.73 -0.22 28.49
C GLY A 1074 -19.08 1.06 27.69
N THR A 1075 -19.61 2.08 28.34
CA THR A 1075 -20.08 3.30 27.64
C THR A 1075 -18.97 4.21 27.10
N THR A 1076 -17.70 3.79 27.10
CA THR A 1076 -16.55 4.66 26.77
C THR A 1076 -15.71 4.07 25.63
N LEU A 1077 -15.81 4.68 24.44
CA LEU A 1077 -15.07 4.30 23.23
C LEU A 1077 -14.31 5.52 22.73
N GLY A 1078 -12.98 5.42 22.62
CA GLY A 1078 -12.12 6.55 22.21
C GLY A 1078 -12.17 7.75 23.17
N GLY A 1079 -12.43 7.52 24.47
CA GLY A 1079 -12.57 8.59 25.47
C GLY A 1079 -13.88 9.40 25.41
N SER A 1080 -14.83 9.03 24.54
CA SER A 1080 -16.15 9.66 24.44
C SER A 1080 -17.26 8.73 24.96
N THR A 1081 -18.31 9.28 25.58
CA THR A 1081 -19.47 8.51 26.00
C THR A 1081 -20.31 8.11 24.80
N ALA A 1082 -20.31 6.81 24.45
CA ALA A 1082 -21.12 6.23 23.38
C ALA A 1082 -22.05 5.15 23.95
N THR A 1083 -23.10 4.80 23.20
CA THR A 1083 -23.95 3.63 23.49
C THR A 1083 -23.11 2.35 23.53
N PRO A 1084 -23.36 1.41 24.49
CA PRO A 1084 -22.58 0.18 24.60
C PRO A 1084 -22.50 -0.57 23.27
N LYS A 1085 -21.29 -0.99 22.89
CA LYS A 1085 -21.07 -1.86 21.73
C LYS A 1085 -20.44 -3.15 22.24
N ASP A 1086 -21.26 -4.19 22.30
CA ASP A 1086 -20.82 -5.55 22.59
C ASP A 1086 -20.39 -6.21 21.27
N PHE A 1087 -19.29 -6.94 21.29
CA PHE A 1087 -18.85 -7.76 20.16
C PHE A 1087 -18.81 -9.21 20.64
N SER A 1088 -19.68 -10.01 20.02
CA SER A 1088 -19.88 -11.44 20.26
C SER A 1088 -19.08 -12.27 19.27
#